data_AF-A0A430AR11-F1
#
_entry.id   AF-A0A430AR11-F1
#
_cell.length_a   1.000
_cell.length_b   1.000
_cell.length_c   1.000
_cell.angle_alpha   90.00
_cell.angle_beta   90.00
_cell.angle_gamma   90.00
#
_symmetry.space_group_name_H-M   'P 1'
#
loop_
_entity.id
_entity.type
_entity.pdbx_description
1 polymer ?
#
loop_
_entity_poly.entity_id
_entity_poly.type
_entity_poly.pdbx_seq_one_letter_code
_entity_poly.pdbx_strand_id
1 'polypeptide(L)'
;MGWMLDLYETYEENKGQVGKIGKNRFGTEYALLPVSHVYQTAQVEVNLDFEGNFVSAEVIPKEQGNTIIPCTIDSSTRSSGPVPHPLHDKLMYVAGDFVEYGGTVKKGGDPYHDYLSQLKEWCDFDKENRTLAAIYKYLKQGHLIKDLVAQGVLHEDGGKLIPKWTKEYQNQGKEKPEIFKVLAGDQLSAFVRFTIFDSERYTQKVWENPEMFQSFIDFYQTKIEKSDLCYVTGIDEPVTDKHASKIRYGGDMAKLISGNDNSGFTFRGRFSSKDQVATIGYDASQKSHNALKWLIAKQGQTIDGRVFLTWGKKSVDMVDAMDSFLEYFAIEPVTQKELTDNTHSSFAKQFRQAISGYQHNLDTEERVSILVLDAATPGRMSVVYYQNFEADLYLERIKNWHESCSWRHAYRRNESKEMTFYYGAPTNREIAKAAYGSQASDQIIKNTMSRLLPSIVEGRPVPRDIVQLLINRSSRPQGMEEWEWERTLTITCSMVKKYVQQRNEGVINITLNKKSTDRSYLFGRMLAVADVLERDALASQNEQRTTNAKRYMTAFSQHPMSTWQIIQEKLLPYQEKLSFKNIRYDKLLDEISKQFDEADLNDNSLNGKYLVGYYSQRQDMYTKAKDMEKETAQQQNEEVIDTAVNKESTDRNYLFGRMLAVADLLERRALTNNDERRITNARRYMTAFSQHPMSTWRIIQENVLPYQTKLGSNNIRYDRLFDEIAGQFDEADFDDKPLNGKYLIGYYNQRYDIYTKANNKGEKIVQQKNMLVNQANTDRNYLFGRMLAIADVLEKRVLINQDEERTTNARRYMTAFSQHPKSTWQIIRKSLRSYQAKLGAVNMYYEKLFNEIIERFGEDDFNDKSLNGKYLIGYYSQRQDLYTKNKKTEEQD
;
A
#
# COMPACT_ATOMS: atom_id res chain seq x y z
N MET A 1 -28.08 1.14 25.14
CA MET A 1 -28.12 0.41 23.85
C MET A 1 -28.14 1.38 22.67
N GLY A 2 -27.09 2.20 22.51
CA GLY A 2 -27.10 3.32 21.55
C GLY A 2 -27.36 2.89 20.10
N TRP A 3 -26.70 1.82 19.65
CA TRP A 3 -26.89 1.28 18.29
C TRP A 3 -28.34 0.87 18.00
N MET A 4 -29.06 0.39 19.01
CA MET A 4 -30.45 -0.05 18.85
C MET A 4 -31.39 1.15 18.82
N LEU A 5 -31.13 2.15 19.66
CA LEU A 5 -31.87 3.42 19.62
C LEU A 5 -31.68 4.11 18.25
N ASP A 6 -30.47 4.17 17.73
CA ASP A 6 -30.21 4.74 16.40
C ASP A 6 -30.98 4.02 15.30
N LEU A 7 -31.05 2.68 15.33
CA LEU A 7 -31.82 1.90 14.35
C LEU A 7 -33.33 2.11 14.52
N TYR A 8 -33.82 2.21 15.76
CA TYR A 8 -35.20 2.57 16.04
C TYR A 8 -35.56 3.93 15.45
N GLU A 9 -34.75 4.95 15.72
CA GLU A 9 -34.96 6.30 15.18
C GLU A 9 -34.81 6.33 13.65
N THR A 10 -33.88 5.54 13.09
CA THR A 10 -33.76 5.38 11.63
C THR A 10 -35.05 4.81 11.04
N TYR A 11 -35.69 3.85 11.70
CA TYR A 11 -37.00 3.34 11.28
C TYR A 11 -38.05 4.45 11.29
N GLU A 12 -38.11 5.21 12.39
CA GLU A 12 -39.08 6.29 12.58
C GLU A 12 -38.96 7.37 11.49
N GLU A 13 -37.74 7.85 11.22
CA GLU A 13 -37.44 8.83 10.17
C GLU A 13 -37.76 8.31 8.76
N ASN A 14 -37.73 6.98 8.57
CA ASN A 14 -37.96 6.34 7.28
C ASN A 14 -39.30 5.61 7.18
N LYS A 15 -40.29 5.93 8.04
CA LYS A 15 -41.65 5.34 8.00
C LYS A 15 -42.29 5.41 6.61
N GLY A 16 -42.03 6.48 5.85
CA GLY A 16 -42.51 6.64 4.48
C GLY A 16 -41.95 5.62 3.47
N GLN A 17 -40.93 4.83 3.84
CA GLN A 17 -40.34 3.75 3.04
C GLN A 17 -40.90 2.36 3.38
N VAL A 18 -41.72 2.25 4.43
CA VAL A 18 -42.29 0.98 4.88
C VAL A 18 -43.10 0.34 3.75
N GLY A 19 -42.79 -0.92 3.43
CA GLY A 19 -43.45 -1.69 2.37
C GLY A 19 -43.03 -1.34 0.94
N LYS A 20 -42.23 -0.29 0.71
CA LYS A 20 -41.79 0.10 -0.64
C LYS A 20 -40.60 -0.74 -1.10
N ILE A 21 -40.73 -1.33 -2.30
CA ILE A 21 -39.67 -2.14 -2.90
C ILE A 21 -38.60 -1.22 -3.55
N GLY A 22 -37.36 -1.34 -3.09
CA GLY A 22 -36.17 -0.77 -3.71
C GLY A 22 -35.28 -1.86 -4.30
N LYS A 23 -34.33 -1.48 -5.17
CA LYS A 23 -33.29 -2.36 -5.71
C LYS A 23 -31.91 -1.83 -5.35
N ASN A 24 -31.02 -2.69 -4.90
CA ASN A 24 -29.64 -2.31 -4.62
C ASN A 24 -28.79 -2.31 -5.91
N ARG A 25 -27.50 -1.94 -5.80
CA ARG A 25 -26.57 -1.90 -6.95
C ARG A 25 -26.39 -3.24 -7.70
N PHE A 26 -26.78 -4.35 -7.08
CA PHE A 26 -26.74 -5.69 -7.67
C PHE A 26 -28.10 -6.14 -8.23
N GLY A 27 -29.09 -5.24 -8.25
CA GLY A 27 -30.46 -5.53 -8.71
C GLY A 27 -31.30 -6.36 -7.73
N THR A 28 -30.81 -6.61 -6.51
CA THR A 28 -31.56 -7.36 -5.49
C THR A 28 -32.61 -6.47 -4.84
N GLU A 29 -33.83 -6.97 -4.72
CA GLU A 29 -34.95 -6.26 -4.10
C GLU A 29 -34.85 -6.26 -2.57
N TYR A 30 -35.24 -5.13 -1.96
CA TYR A 30 -35.33 -4.94 -0.52
C TYR A 30 -36.49 -4.01 -0.18
N ALA A 31 -37.02 -4.09 1.04
CA ALA A 31 -37.92 -3.08 1.60
C ALA A 31 -37.72 -2.94 3.10
N LEU A 32 -38.09 -1.78 3.62
CA LEU A 32 -38.25 -1.60 5.05
C LEU A 32 -39.54 -2.29 5.49
N LEU A 33 -39.42 -3.33 6.32
CA LEU A 33 -40.57 -4.13 6.72
C LEU A 33 -41.45 -3.40 7.73
N PRO A 34 -42.79 -3.48 7.61
CA PRO A 34 -43.69 -3.05 8.68
C PRO A 34 -43.42 -3.83 9.98
N VAL A 35 -43.80 -3.25 11.12
CA VAL A 35 -43.81 -3.97 12.40
C VAL A 35 -44.67 -5.23 12.27
N SER A 36 -44.27 -6.33 12.92
CA SER A 36 -44.99 -7.61 12.84
C SER A 36 -45.06 -8.22 11.44
N HIS A 37 -44.12 -7.89 10.55
CA HIS A 37 -44.04 -8.47 9.20
C HIS A 37 -42.65 -9.05 8.89
N VAL A 38 -42.61 -10.06 8.01
CA VAL A 38 -41.39 -10.71 7.52
C VAL A 38 -41.45 -10.96 6.03
N TYR A 39 -40.29 -11.18 5.40
CA TYR A 39 -40.22 -11.72 4.06
C TYR A 39 -40.35 -13.25 4.04
N GLN A 40 -41.17 -13.74 3.10
CA GLN A 40 -41.17 -15.14 2.66
C GLN A 40 -41.19 -15.21 1.14
N THR A 41 -40.62 -16.28 0.60
CA THR A 41 -40.74 -16.59 -0.83
C THR A 41 -42.00 -17.42 -1.03
N ALA A 42 -43.02 -16.87 -1.69
CA ALA A 42 -44.20 -17.58 -2.15
C ALA A 42 -43.90 -18.32 -3.46
N GLN A 43 -44.52 -19.48 -3.66
CA GLN A 43 -44.43 -20.26 -4.90
C GLN A 43 -45.76 -20.32 -5.64
N VAL A 44 -46.88 -20.16 -4.94
CA VAL A 44 -48.22 -20.21 -5.50
C VAL A 44 -48.97 -18.94 -5.12
N GLU A 45 -49.61 -18.33 -6.10
CA GLU A 45 -50.57 -17.23 -5.91
C GLU A 45 -51.98 -17.74 -6.19
N VAL A 46 -52.90 -17.44 -5.28
CA VAL A 46 -54.33 -17.77 -5.40
C VAL A 46 -55.13 -16.49 -5.47
N ASN A 47 -55.84 -16.30 -6.57
CA ASN A 47 -56.77 -15.18 -6.78
C ASN A 47 -58.17 -15.60 -6.37
N LEU A 48 -58.77 -14.84 -5.47
CA LEU A 48 -60.16 -14.97 -5.03
C LEU A 48 -60.97 -13.73 -5.43
N ASP A 49 -62.28 -13.81 -5.49
CA ASP A 49 -63.15 -12.62 -5.55
C ASP A 49 -63.55 -12.13 -4.15
N PHE A 50 -64.24 -10.98 -4.08
CA PHE A 50 -64.72 -10.44 -2.81
C PHE A 50 -65.82 -11.28 -2.15
N GLU A 51 -66.40 -12.27 -2.84
CA GLU A 51 -67.34 -13.22 -2.25
C GLU A 51 -66.63 -14.47 -1.69
N GLY A 52 -65.32 -14.58 -1.82
CA GLY A 52 -64.54 -15.74 -1.38
C GLY A 52 -64.66 -16.95 -2.30
N ASN A 53 -64.96 -16.72 -3.59
CA ASN A 53 -64.92 -17.77 -4.60
C ASN A 53 -63.52 -17.85 -5.22
N PHE A 54 -63.10 -19.06 -5.59
CA PHE A 54 -61.85 -19.29 -6.32
C PHE A 54 -61.96 -18.76 -7.76
N VAL A 55 -61.00 -17.91 -8.17
CA VAL A 55 -60.96 -17.35 -9.53
C VAL A 55 -59.87 -18.03 -10.36
N SER A 56 -58.64 -18.05 -9.84
CA SER A 56 -57.49 -18.67 -10.52
C SER A 56 -56.34 -18.90 -9.55
N ALA A 57 -55.36 -19.68 -9.98
CA ALA A 57 -54.08 -19.80 -9.30
C ALA A 57 -52.94 -19.95 -10.31
N GLU A 58 -51.75 -19.52 -9.93
CA GLU A 58 -50.55 -19.63 -10.76
C GLU A 58 -49.28 -19.90 -9.94
N VAL A 59 -48.27 -20.43 -10.64
CA VAL A 59 -46.92 -20.60 -10.09
C VAL A 59 -46.16 -19.29 -10.23
N ILE A 60 -45.63 -18.78 -9.12
CA ILE A 60 -44.90 -17.51 -9.09
C ILE A 60 -43.43 -17.75 -9.51
N PRO A 61 -42.90 -17.02 -10.50
CA PRO A 61 -41.48 -17.04 -10.83
C PRO A 61 -40.60 -16.68 -9.62
N LYS A 62 -39.38 -17.23 -9.54
CA LYS A 62 -38.49 -17.03 -8.37
C LYS A 62 -38.22 -15.55 -8.07
N GLU A 63 -38.12 -14.75 -9.12
CA GLU A 63 -37.84 -13.33 -9.09
C GLU A 63 -39.01 -12.51 -8.50
N GLN A 64 -40.23 -13.04 -8.53
CA GLN A 64 -41.46 -12.39 -8.07
C GLN A 64 -42.02 -13.00 -6.78
N GLY A 65 -41.37 -14.03 -6.24
CA GLY A 65 -41.84 -14.78 -5.08
C GLY A 65 -41.67 -14.03 -3.75
N ASN A 66 -40.80 -13.02 -3.67
CA ASN A 66 -40.55 -12.30 -2.42
C ASN A 66 -41.80 -11.53 -1.97
N THR A 67 -42.36 -11.90 -0.82
CA THR A 67 -43.67 -11.45 -0.36
C THR A 67 -43.56 -10.97 1.09
N ILE A 68 -44.07 -9.77 1.39
CA ILE A 68 -44.17 -9.23 2.75
C ILE A 68 -45.40 -9.85 3.40
N ILE A 69 -45.20 -10.60 4.48
CA ILE A 69 -46.31 -11.29 5.14
C ILE A 69 -46.44 -10.83 6.60
N PRO A 70 -47.67 -10.76 7.14
CA PRO A 70 -47.84 -10.60 8.57
C PRO A 70 -47.24 -11.79 9.32
N CYS A 71 -46.77 -11.58 10.54
CA CYS A 71 -46.26 -12.63 11.40
C CYS A 71 -46.41 -12.27 12.88
N THR A 72 -46.72 -13.29 13.68
CA THR A 72 -46.58 -13.22 15.13
C THR A 72 -45.12 -13.48 15.55
N ILE A 73 -44.76 -13.06 16.78
CA ILE A 73 -43.47 -13.40 17.41
C ILE A 73 -43.19 -14.91 17.32
N ASP A 74 -44.20 -15.74 17.61
CA ASP A 74 -44.07 -17.19 17.61
C ASP A 74 -43.92 -17.77 16.21
N SER A 75 -44.70 -17.30 15.24
CA SER A 75 -44.59 -17.74 13.84
C SER A 75 -43.27 -17.32 13.18
N SER A 76 -42.68 -16.19 13.60
CA SER A 76 -41.41 -15.71 13.07
C SER A 76 -40.20 -16.49 13.60
N THR A 77 -40.29 -17.04 14.82
CA THR A 77 -39.19 -17.73 15.50
C THR A 77 -39.32 -19.26 15.53
N ARG A 78 -40.55 -19.79 15.49
CA ARG A 78 -40.91 -21.24 15.49
C ARG A 78 -40.07 -22.09 16.45
N SER A 79 -39.81 -21.58 17.67
CA SER A 79 -38.93 -22.24 18.65
C SER A 79 -39.58 -23.41 19.38
N SER A 80 -40.91 -23.50 19.41
CA SER A 80 -41.69 -24.42 20.26
C SER A 80 -42.64 -25.36 19.50
N GLY A 81 -42.70 -25.29 18.17
CA GLY A 81 -43.62 -26.11 17.36
C GLY A 81 -44.00 -25.45 16.03
N PRO A 82 -44.83 -26.13 15.21
CA PRO A 82 -45.43 -25.52 14.03
C PRO A 82 -46.42 -24.44 14.46
N VAL A 83 -46.16 -23.18 14.10
CA VAL A 83 -47.05 -22.03 14.37
C VAL A 83 -47.32 -21.33 13.04
N PRO A 84 -48.61 -21.13 12.67
CA PRO A 84 -48.99 -20.52 11.41
C PRO A 84 -48.62 -19.05 11.35
N HIS A 85 -48.30 -18.58 10.14
CA HIS A 85 -48.37 -17.18 9.78
C HIS A 85 -49.84 -16.79 9.52
N PRO A 86 -50.24 -15.54 9.80
CA PRO A 86 -51.64 -15.15 9.91
C PRO A 86 -52.43 -15.07 8.60
N LEU A 87 -51.76 -15.03 7.45
CA LEU A 87 -52.42 -14.82 6.16
C LEU A 87 -51.88 -15.72 5.06
N HIS A 88 -50.59 -15.58 4.76
CA HIS A 88 -49.90 -16.35 3.74
C HIS A 88 -49.00 -17.37 4.46
N ASP A 89 -49.12 -18.65 4.14
CA ASP A 89 -48.26 -19.70 4.70
C ASP A 89 -48.17 -20.92 3.78
N LYS A 90 -47.46 -21.94 4.24
CA LYS A 90 -47.32 -23.24 3.57
C LYS A 90 -48.64 -23.99 3.53
N LEU A 91 -48.79 -24.86 2.52
CA LEU A 91 -49.96 -25.74 2.33
C LEU A 91 -50.42 -26.42 3.61
N MET A 92 -49.50 -26.90 4.46
CA MET A 92 -49.85 -27.56 5.72
C MET A 92 -50.68 -26.72 6.70
N TYR A 93 -50.68 -25.39 6.58
CA TYR A 93 -51.45 -24.47 7.41
C TYR A 93 -52.69 -23.94 6.71
N VAL A 94 -52.65 -23.75 5.39
CA VAL A 94 -53.73 -23.10 4.64
C VAL A 94 -54.68 -24.07 3.94
N ALA A 95 -54.32 -25.34 3.80
CA ALA A 95 -55.11 -26.35 3.11
C ALA A 95 -55.74 -27.36 4.09
N GLY A 96 -57.07 -27.39 4.16
CA GLY A 96 -57.82 -28.36 4.99
C GLY A 96 -57.73 -29.80 4.47
N ASP A 97 -57.48 -29.96 3.17
CA ASP A 97 -57.30 -31.22 2.45
C ASP A 97 -55.83 -31.71 2.44
N PHE A 98 -54.93 -31.08 3.19
CA PHE A 98 -53.49 -31.40 3.18
C PHE A 98 -53.17 -32.88 3.45
N VAL A 99 -53.84 -33.50 4.42
CA VAL A 99 -53.60 -34.91 4.78
C VAL A 99 -54.18 -35.86 3.73
N GLU A 100 -55.31 -35.52 3.11
CA GLU A 100 -55.94 -36.32 2.06
C GLU A 100 -55.00 -36.49 0.86
N TYR A 101 -54.29 -35.41 0.51
CA TYR A 101 -53.32 -35.39 -0.59
C TYR A 101 -51.90 -35.85 -0.22
N GLY A 102 -51.74 -36.55 0.91
CA GLY A 102 -50.48 -37.20 1.30
C GLY A 102 -49.55 -36.37 2.20
N GLY A 103 -50.00 -35.22 2.68
CA GLY A 103 -49.30 -34.43 3.69
C GLY A 103 -49.22 -35.13 5.05
N THR A 104 -48.21 -34.78 5.85
CA THR A 104 -48.04 -35.31 7.22
C THR A 104 -48.00 -34.20 8.25
N VAL A 105 -48.71 -34.39 9.36
CA VAL A 105 -48.79 -33.47 10.49
C VAL A 105 -48.25 -34.15 11.75
N LYS A 106 -47.58 -33.41 12.63
CA LYS A 106 -47.06 -33.97 13.89
C LYS A 106 -48.23 -34.39 14.80
N LYS A 107 -48.08 -35.53 15.48
CA LYS A 107 -49.07 -36.03 16.45
C LYS A 107 -49.37 -34.97 17.52
N GLY A 108 -50.65 -34.63 17.69
CA GLY A 108 -51.14 -33.71 18.73
C GLY A 108 -51.23 -32.24 18.32
N GLY A 109 -50.98 -31.89 17.05
CA GLY A 109 -51.24 -30.55 16.51
C GLY A 109 -52.23 -30.57 15.35
N ASP A 110 -52.94 -29.47 15.15
CA ASP A 110 -53.83 -29.23 14.02
C ASP A 110 -53.51 -27.86 13.38
N PRO A 111 -52.44 -27.79 12.54
CA PRO A 111 -51.93 -26.53 12.03
C PRO A 111 -52.94 -25.75 11.18
N TYR A 112 -53.85 -26.44 10.50
CA TYR A 112 -54.90 -25.82 9.70
C TYR A 112 -55.99 -25.19 10.58
N HIS A 113 -56.41 -25.90 11.63
CA HIS A 113 -57.36 -25.33 12.58
C HIS A 113 -56.76 -24.16 13.37
N ASP A 114 -55.50 -24.27 13.79
CA ASP A 114 -54.77 -23.18 14.47
C ASP A 114 -54.69 -21.93 13.55
N TYR A 115 -54.41 -22.13 12.26
CA TYR A 115 -54.40 -21.07 11.26
C TYR A 115 -55.78 -20.43 11.09
N LEU A 116 -56.84 -21.23 10.91
CA LEU A 116 -58.19 -20.72 10.73
C LEU A 116 -58.70 -19.97 11.96
N SER A 117 -58.39 -20.43 13.17
CA SER A 117 -58.76 -19.73 14.40
C SER A 117 -58.08 -18.36 14.46
N GLN A 118 -56.77 -18.31 14.18
CA GLN A 118 -56.02 -17.05 14.15
C GLN A 118 -56.55 -16.08 13.09
N LEU A 119 -56.81 -16.56 11.87
CA LEU A 119 -57.36 -15.74 10.80
C LEU A 119 -58.77 -15.22 11.16
N LYS A 120 -59.60 -16.06 11.80
CA LYS A 120 -60.94 -15.67 12.27
C LYS A 120 -60.86 -14.54 13.29
N GLU A 121 -59.96 -14.65 14.29
CA GLU A 121 -59.79 -13.61 15.31
C GLU A 121 -59.43 -12.25 14.68
N TRP A 122 -58.60 -12.27 13.64
CA TRP A 122 -58.26 -11.04 12.92
C TRP A 122 -59.45 -10.50 12.11
N CYS A 123 -60.21 -11.37 11.43
CA CYS A 123 -61.45 -10.98 10.74
C CYS A 123 -62.48 -10.40 11.70
N ASP A 124 -62.60 -10.94 12.93
CA ASP A 124 -63.53 -10.45 13.94
C ASP A 124 -63.11 -9.08 14.49
N PHE A 125 -61.80 -8.79 14.50
CA PHE A 125 -61.25 -7.49 14.90
C PHE A 125 -61.48 -6.42 13.83
N ASP A 126 -61.20 -6.73 12.56
CA ASP A 126 -61.36 -5.82 11.42
C ASP A 126 -62.50 -6.28 10.49
N LYS A 127 -63.74 -6.14 11.00
CA LYS A 127 -64.95 -6.67 10.33
C LYS A 127 -65.26 -6.03 8.98
N GLU A 128 -64.76 -4.82 8.75
CA GLU A 128 -64.97 -4.07 7.52
C GLU A 128 -64.00 -4.48 6.40
N ASN A 129 -62.98 -5.27 6.74
CA ASN A 129 -61.99 -5.74 5.78
C ASN A 129 -62.51 -6.89 4.91
N ARG A 130 -63.11 -6.51 3.78
CA ARG A 130 -63.69 -7.44 2.80
C ARG A 130 -62.68 -8.44 2.24
N THR A 131 -61.39 -8.07 2.16
CA THR A 131 -60.33 -8.96 1.68
C THR A 131 -60.08 -10.11 2.66
N LEU A 132 -59.95 -9.80 3.96
CA LEU A 132 -59.84 -10.83 5.00
C LEU A 132 -61.06 -11.75 5.03
N ALA A 133 -62.25 -11.16 4.99
CA ALA A 133 -63.50 -11.92 5.02
C ALA A 133 -63.62 -12.90 3.84
N ALA A 134 -63.23 -12.48 2.63
CA ALA A 134 -63.22 -13.33 1.44
C ALA A 134 -62.22 -14.50 1.56
N ILE A 135 -60.98 -14.21 1.97
CA ILE A 135 -59.93 -15.24 2.16
C ILE A 135 -60.37 -16.25 3.23
N TYR A 136 -60.88 -15.78 4.37
CA TYR A 136 -61.38 -16.65 5.44
C TYR A 136 -62.54 -17.53 4.96
N LYS A 137 -63.51 -16.96 4.24
CA LYS A 137 -64.67 -17.68 3.71
C LYS A 137 -64.26 -18.78 2.73
N TYR A 138 -63.27 -18.53 1.87
CA TYR A 138 -62.72 -19.54 0.98
C TYR A 138 -62.00 -20.65 1.76
N LEU A 139 -61.01 -20.28 2.58
CA LEU A 139 -60.15 -21.24 3.25
C LEU A 139 -60.89 -22.13 4.24
N LYS A 140 -61.99 -21.65 4.84
CA LYS A 140 -62.87 -22.43 5.71
C LYS A 140 -63.53 -23.63 5.01
N GLN A 141 -63.63 -23.62 3.67
CA GLN A 141 -64.22 -24.72 2.90
C GLN A 141 -63.27 -25.93 2.79
N GLY A 142 -61.96 -25.71 2.97
CA GLY A 142 -60.98 -26.78 3.18
C GLY A 142 -60.53 -27.57 1.94
N HIS A 143 -60.72 -27.06 0.72
CA HIS A 143 -60.42 -27.77 -0.54
C HIS A 143 -59.36 -27.07 -1.42
N LEU A 144 -58.38 -26.39 -0.82
CA LEU A 144 -57.39 -25.60 -1.55
C LEU A 144 -56.51 -26.48 -2.47
N ILE A 145 -56.00 -27.63 -2.00
CA ILE A 145 -55.13 -28.46 -2.85
C ILE A 145 -55.92 -29.02 -4.03
N LYS A 146 -57.16 -29.44 -3.80
CA LYS A 146 -58.07 -29.88 -4.86
C LYS A 146 -58.21 -28.83 -5.97
N ASP A 147 -58.43 -27.56 -5.61
CA ASP A 147 -58.54 -26.47 -6.59
C ASP A 147 -57.21 -26.23 -7.32
N LEU A 148 -56.08 -26.26 -6.60
CA LEU A 148 -54.75 -26.08 -7.20
C LEU A 148 -54.36 -27.22 -8.15
N VAL A 149 -54.78 -28.46 -7.88
CA VAL A 149 -54.60 -29.61 -8.77
C VAL A 149 -55.50 -29.47 -10.00
N ALA A 150 -56.76 -29.08 -9.82
CA ALA A 150 -57.69 -28.85 -10.92
C ALA A 150 -57.20 -27.74 -11.88
N GLN A 151 -56.55 -26.71 -11.34
CA GLN A 151 -55.93 -25.61 -12.09
C GLN A 151 -54.58 -25.99 -12.74
N GLY A 152 -54.03 -27.18 -12.44
CA GLY A 152 -52.74 -27.64 -12.95
C GLY A 152 -51.53 -26.91 -12.35
N VAL A 153 -51.70 -26.24 -11.21
CA VAL A 153 -50.62 -25.58 -10.46
C VAL A 153 -49.85 -26.59 -9.61
N LEU A 154 -50.57 -27.50 -8.97
CA LEU A 154 -50.01 -28.63 -8.25
C LEU A 154 -50.27 -29.94 -9.02
N HIS A 155 -49.37 -30.91 -8.85
CA HIS A 155 -49.42 -32.18 -9.56
C HIS A 155 -49.46 -33.36 -8.62
N GLU A 156 -50.40 -34.27 -8.87
CA GLU A 156 -50.59 -35.50 -8.12
C GLU A 156 -50.36 -36.76 -8.97
N ASP A 157 -50.13 -37.87 -8.28
CA ASP A 157 -50.09 -39.22 -8.84
C ASP A 157 -50.82 -40.16 -7.88
N GLY A 158 -51.86 -40.84 -8.38
CA GLY A 158 -52.69 -41.73 -7.56
C GLY A 158 -53.42 -41.06 -6.40
N GLY A 159 -53.86 -39.80 -6.57
CA GLY A 159 -54.59 -39.04 -5.54
C GLY A 159 -53.72 -38.44 -4.43
N LYS A 160 -52.39 -38.42 -4.60
CA LYS A 160 -51.44 -37.81 -3.67
C LYS A 160 -50.49 -36.88 -4.40
N LEU A 161 -50.17 -35.74 -3.79
CA LEU A 161 -49.22 -34.80 -4.39
C LEU A 161 -47.85 -35.44 -4.59
N ILE A 162 -47.26 -35.20 -5.76
CA ILE A 162 -45.92 -35.67 -6.11
C ILE A 162 -44.92 -34.87 -5.27
N PRO A 163 -44.13 -35.49 -4.38
CA PRO A 163 -43.24 -34.73 -3.50
C PRO A 163 -42.13 -34.01 -4.26
N LYS A 164 -41.50 -34.71 -5.21
CA LYS A 164 -40.40 -34.20 -6.04
C LYS A 164 -40.51 -34.74 -7.46
N TRP A 165 -40.12 -33.93 -8.44
CA TRP A 165 -40.04 -34.36 -9.83
C TRP A 165 -38.78 -35.21 -10.06
N THR A 166 -38.95 -36.54 -10.12
CA THR A 166 -37.86 -37.52 -10.31
C THR A 166 -37.53 -37.75 -11.79
N LYS A 167 -36.40 -38.40 -12.06
CA LYS A 167 -36.00 -38.82 -13.43
C LYS A 167 -36.99 -39.79 -14.06
N GLU A 168 -37.73 -40.56 -13.26
CA GLU A 168 -38.75 -41.50 -13.74
C GLU A 168 -39.88 -40.76 -14.46
N TYR A 169 -40.36 -39.65 -13.89
CA TYR A 169 -41.35 -38.78 -14.54
C TYR A 169 -40.79 -38.10 -15.81
N GLN A 170 -39.51 -37.72 -15.81
CA GLN A 170 -38.85 -37.15 -16.99
C GLN A 170 -38.70 -38.17 -18.13
N ASN A 171 -38.36 -39.42 -17.81
CA ASN A 171 -38.17 -40.50 -18.78
C ASN A 171 -39.50 -40.98 -19.40
N GLN A 172 -40.64 -40.69 -18.78
CA GLN A 172 -41.98 -40.90 -19.34
C GLN A 172 -42.39 -39.83 -20.37
N GLY A 173 -41.48 -38.91 -20.74
CA GLY A 173 -41.75 -37.84 -21.71
C GLY A 173 -42.58 -36.69 -21.16
N LYS A 174 -42.83 -36.63 -19.83
CA LYS A 174 -43.54 -35.52 -19.20
C LYS A 174 -42.59 -34.34 -18.98
N GLU A 175 -42.97 -33.16 -19.49
CA GLU A 175 -42.26 -31.93 -19.20
C GLU A 175 -42.30 -31.63 -17.69
N LYS A 176 -41.19 -31.09 -17.15
CA LYS A 176 -41.11 -30.70 -15.74
C LYS A 176 -42.04 -29.52 -15.48
N PRO A 177 -43.07 -29.65 -14.61
CA PRO A 177 -44.00 -28.56 -14.37
C PRO A 177 -43.38 -27.36 -13.65
N GLU A 178 -43.99 -26.19 -13.84
CA GLU A 178 -43.48 -24.90 -13.34
C GLU A 178 -43.23 -24.89 -11.84
N ILE A 179 -44.12 -25.47 -11.03
CA ILE A 179 -43.97 -25.49 -9.57
C ILE A 179 -42.66 -26.13 -9.11
N PHE A 180 -42.19 -27.18 -9.80
CA PHE A 180 -40.93 -27.84 -9.50
C PHE A 180 -39.70 -27.09 -10.01
N LYS A 181 -39.87 -26.05 -10.84
CA LYS A 181 -38.80 -25.13 -11.25
C LYS A 181 -38.52 -24.09 -10.16
N VAL A 182 -39.54 -23.72 -9.38
CA VAL A 182 -39.46 -22.66 -8.34
C VAL A 182 -39.22 -23.19 -6.93
N LEU A 183 -39.66 -24.42 -6.62
CA LEU A 183 -39.44 -25.05 -5.32
C LEU A 183 -37.97 -25.40 -5.06
N ALA A 184 -37.50 -25.12 -3.85
CA ALA A 184 -36.23 -25.63 -3.34
C ALA A 184 -36.35 -27.04 -2.71
N GLY A 185 -37.58 -27.47 -2.42
CA GLY A 185 -37.87 -28.69 -1.66
C GLY A 185 -39.07 -29.46 -2.23
N ASP A 186 -39.87 -29.97 -1.32
CA ASP A 186 -41.06 -30.78 -1.62
C ASP A 186 -42.24 -29.89 -2.06
N GLN A 187 -43.06 -30.34 -3.00
CA GLN A 187 -44.32 -29.70 -3.35
C GLN A 187 -45.26 -29.50 -2.16
N LEU A 188 -45.27 -30.43 -1.19
CA LEU A 188 -46.02 -30.31 0.06
C LEU A 188 -45.55 -29.14 0.94
N SER A 189 -44.36 -28.58 0.65
CA SER A 189 -43.80 -27.44 1.37
C SER A 189 -44.02 -26.09 0.67
N ALA A 190 -44.78 -26.08 -0.43
CA ALA A 190 -45.11 -24.88 -1.19
C ALA A 190 -45.78 -23.82 -0.30
N PHE A 191 -45.33 -22.58 -0.45
CA PHE A 191 -45.83 -21.41 0.24
C PHE A 191 -46.84 -20.68 -0.65
N VAL A 192 -48.03 -20.45 -0.10
CA VAL A 192 -49.18 -19.88 -0.82
C VAL A 192 -49.43 -18.45 -0.37
N ARG A 193 -49.60 -17.54 -1.32
CA ARG A 193 -50.10 -16.18 -1.08
C ARG A 193 -51.47 -15.99 -1.73
N PHE A 194 -52.26 -15.10 -1.15
CA PHE A 194 -53.65 -14.85 -1.56
C PHE A 194 -53.79 -13.41 -2.03
N THR A 195 -54.58 -13.21 -3.09
CA THR A 195 -54.95 -11.93 -3.67
C THR A 195 -56.46 -11.86 -3.88
N ILE A 196 -56.99 -10.64 -3.97
CA ILE A 196 -58.35 -10.42 -4.42
C ILE A 196 -58.33 -9.86 -5.84
N PHE A 197 -58.98 -10.56 -6.75
CA PHE A 197 -59.27 -10.11 -8.10
C PHE A 197 -60.54 -9.27 -8.10
N ASP A 198 -60.39 -7.97 -8.40
CA ASP A 198 -61.52 -7.07 -8.64
C ASP A 198 -61.64 -6.82 -10.14
N SER A 199 -62.76 -7.27 -10.73
CA SER A 199 -63.08 -7.06 -12.15
C SER A 199 -63.18 -5.58 -12.55
N GLU A 200 -63.39 -4.67 -11.59
CA GLU A 200 -63.56 -3.24 -11.83
C GLU A 200 -62.31 -2.39 -11.50
N ARG A 201 -61.38 -2.87 -10.65
CA ARG A 201 -60.32 -2.02 -10.05
C ARG A 201 -58.88 -2.55 -10.06
N TYR A 202 -58.57 -3.60 -10.82
CA TYR A 202 -57.26 -4.29 -10.86
C TYR A 202 -57.02 -5.18 -9.62
N THR A 203 -56.19 -6.22 -9.78
CA THR A 203 -55.86 -7.18 -8.70
C THR A 203 -55.22 -6.45 -7.52
N GLN A 204 -55.84 -6.55 -6.34
CA GLN A 204 -55.31 -5.96 -5.11
C GLN A 204 -54.29 -6.92 -4.48
N LYS A 205 -53.01 -6.56 -4.58
CA LYS A 205 -51.93 -7.29 -3.92
C LYS A 205 -51.92 -6.98 -2.43
N VAL A 206 -52.36 -7.95 -1.65
CA VAL A 206 -52.58 -7.79 -0.21
C VAL A 206 -51.28 -7.50 0.54
N TRP A 207 -50.16 -8.06 0.09
CA TRP A 207 -48.81 -7.85 0.64
C TRP A 207 -48.13 -6.55 0.19
N GLU A 208 -48.81 -5.70 -0.58
CA GLU A 208 -48.35 -4.35 -0.96
C GLU A 208 -49.28 -3.26 -0.39
N ASN A 209 -50.32 -3.63 0.37
CA ASN A 209 -51.34 -2.71 0.87
C ASN A 209 -51.00 -2.18 2.29
N PRO A 210 -50.74 -0.87 2.45
CA PRO A 210 -50.46 -0.26 3.76
C PRO A 210 -51.62 -0.39 4.77
N GLU A 211 -52.87 -0.34 4.33
CA GLU A 211 -54.04 -0.49 5.20
C GLU A 211 -54.10 -1.90 5.78
N MET A 212 -53.73 -2.89 4.97
CA MET A 212 -53.64 -4.29 5.40
C MET A 212 -52.54 -4.48 6.46
N PHE A 213 -51.40 -3.83 6.28
CA PHE A 213 -50.32 -3.85 7.26
C PHE A 213 -50.77 -3.24 8.58
N GLN A 214 -51.40 -2.07 8.53
CA GLN A 214 -51.86 -1.37 9.72
C GLN A 214 -52.92 -2.17 10.47
N SER A 215 -53.90 -2.75 9.76
CA SER A 215 -54.91 -3.65 10.34
C SER A 215 -54.28 -4.80 11.13
N PHE A 216 -53.23 -5.45 10.58
CA PHE A 216 -52.56 -6.53 11.31
C PHE A 216 -51.77 -6.02 12.53
N ILE A 217 -51.07 -4.88 12.38
CA ILE A 217 -50.29 -4.28 13.45
C ILE A 217 -51.19 -3.96 14.65
N ASP A 218 -52.32 -3.30 14.40
CA ASP A 218 -53.28 -2.92 15.44
C ASP A 218 -53.89 -4.16 16.10
N PHE A 219 -54.29 -5.16 15.31
CA PHE A 219 -54.78 -6.44 15.83
C PHE A 219 -53.74 -7.12 16.73
N TYR A 220 -52.51 -7.27 16.24
CA TYR A 220 -51.47 -8.03 16.95
C TYR A 220 -51.00 -7.32 18.21
N GLN A 221 -51.01 -5.98 18.23
CA GLN A 221 -50.68 -5.20 19.42
C GLN A 221 -51.62 -5.52 20.60
N THR A 222 -52.90 -5.82 20.33
CA THR A 222 -53.85 -6.24 21.38
C THR A 222 -53.52 -7.59 22.03
N LYS A 223 -52.66 -8.39 21.39
CA LYS A 223 -52.26 -9.74 21.85
C LYS A 223 -51.00 -9.74 22.72
N ILE A 224 -50.36 -8.57 22.91
CA ILE A 224 -49.12 -8.45 23.70
C ILE A 224 -49.47 -7.95 25.10
N GLU A 225 -49.51 -8.86 26.08
CA GLU A 225 -50.05 -8.58 27.42
C GLU A 225 -49.05 -7.94 28.39
N LYS A 226 -47.75 -8.27 28.27
CA LYS A 226 -46.72 -7.83 29.22
C LYS A 226 -46.17 -6.45 28.83
N SER A 227 -46.25 -5.48 29.74
CA SER A 227 -45.64 -4.16 29.63
C SER A 227 -44.60 -3.94 30.72
N ASP A 228 -43.52 -3.23 30.41
CA ASP A 228 -42.43 -2.88 31.34
C ASP A 228 -41.60 -1.73 30.70
N LEU A 229 -40.62 -1.20 31.43
CA LEU A 229 -39.73 -0.16 30.93
C LEU A 229 -38.84 -0.68 29.81
N CYS A 230 -38.96 -0.11 28.62
CA CYS A 230 -38.05 -0.40 27.52
C CYS A 230 -36.72 0.32 27.68
N TYR A 231 -35.61 -0.42 27.76
CA TYR A 231 -34.27 0.14 27.94
C TYR A 231 -33.69 0.79 26.66
N VAL A 232 -34.40 0.71 25.53
CA VAL A 232 -34.02 1.39 24.28
C VAL A 232 -34.65 2.79 24.24
N THR A 233 -35.96 2.87 24.44
CA THR A 233 -36.76 4.10 24.29
C THR A 233 -36.93 4.87 25.59
N GLY A 234 -36.78 4.20 26.75
CA GLY A 234 -36.94 4.81 28.08
C GLY A 234 -38.39 5.01 28.52
N ILE A 235 -39.36 4.42 27.82
CA ILE A 235 -40.78 4.49 28.14
C ILE A 235 -41.35 3.11 28.50
N ASP A 236 -42.44 3.08 29.28
CA ASP A 236 -43.18 1.85 29.56
C ASP A 236 -44.01 1.45 28.33
N GLU A 237 -43.74 0.28 27.78
CA GLU A 237 -44.40 -0.22 26.56
C GLU A 237 -44.49 -1.75 26.57
N PRO A 238 -45.32 -2.38 25.71
CA PRO A 238 -45.38 -3.83 25.60
C PRO A 238 -44.01 -4.40 25.26
N VAL A 239 -43.55 -5.43 25.98
CA VAL A 239 -42.17 -5.94 25.90
C VAL A 239 -42.09 -7.31 25.25
N THR A 240 -40.94 -7.63 24.66
CA THR A 240 -40.68 -8.93 24.05
C THR A 240 -39.36 -9.52 24.52
N ASP A 241 -39.36 -10.85 24.68
CA ASP A 241 -38.19 -11.65 25.01
C ASP A 241 -37.66 -12.46 23.81
N LYS A 242 -38.31 -12.31 22.66
CA LYS A 242 -38.03 -13.01 21.40
C LYS A 242 -37.67 -11.99 20.33
N HIS A 243 -36.37 -11.87 20.09
CA HIS A 243 -35.83 -10.97 19.08
C HIS A 243 -35.60 -11.68 17.74
N ALA A 244 -35.56 -10.87 16.68
CA ALA A 244 -35.46 -11.33 15.31
C ALA A 244 -34.14 -12.08 15.03
N SER A 245 -34.23 -13.15 14.23
CA SER A 245 -33.10 -13.73 13.50
C SER A 245 -33.11 -13.25 12.05
N LYS A 246 -32.27 -13.83 11.19
CA LYS A 246 -32.16 -13.54 9.75
C LYS A 246 -31.75 -12.10 9.48
N ILE A 247 -30.81 -11.60 10.29
CA ILE A 247 -30.36 -10.20 10.24
C ILE A 247 -29.50 -9.95 8.99
N ARG A 248 -28.53 -10.83 8.70
CA ARG A 248 -27.64 -10.66 7.54
C ARG A 248 -28.28 -11.16 6.24
N TYR A 249 -28.98 -12.29 6.30
CA TYR A 249 -29.67 -12.91 5.16
C TYR A 249 -30.70 -13.95 5.64
N GLY A 250 -31.59 -14.40 4.76
CA GLY A 250 -32.76 -15.23 5.11
C GLY A 250 -32.47 -16.61 5.75
N GLY A 251 -31.25 -17.13 5.60
CA GLY A 251 -30.80 -18.39 6.21
C GLY A 251 -30.01 -18.22 7.51
N ASP A 252 -29.74 -16.99 7.93
CA ASP A 252 -28.95 -16.69 9.13
C ASP A 252 -29.80 -16.81 10.39
N MET A 253 -29.51 -17.79 11.26
CA MET A 253 -30.28 -17.98 12.49
C MET A 253 -29.66 -17.28 13.70
N ALA A 254 -28.54 -16.57 13.51
CA ALA A 254 -27.89 -15.83 14.58
C ALA A 254 -28.74 -14.62 15.03
N LYS A 255 -28.75 -14.37 16.34
CA LYS A 255 -29.45 -13.24 16.97
C LYS A 255 -28.46 -12.31 17.67
N LEU A 256 -28.76 -11.00 17.65
CA LEU A 256 -28.03 -10.00 18.43
C LEU A 256 -28.39 -10.06 19.91
N ILE A 257 -29.65 -10.39 20.21
CA ILE A 257 -30.19 -10.46 21.57
C ILE A 257 -30.83 -11.83 21.74
N SER A 258 -30.32 -12.61 22.70
CA SER A 258 -30.83 -13.95 23.03
C SER A 258 -30.58 -14.24 24.51
N GLY A 259 -31.52 -14.93 25.15
CA GLY A 259 -31.50 -15.24 26.59
C GLY A 259 -32.15 -16.59 26.89
N ASN A 260 -32.06 -17.53 25.94
CA ASN A 260 -32.85 -18.77 25.93
C ASN A 260 -32.25 -19.86 26.83
N ASP A 261 -31.08 -19.60 27.42
CA ASP A 261 -30.35 -20.54 28.26
C ASP A 261 -30.74 -20.35 29.73
N ASN A 262 -31.61 -21.23 30.22
CA ASN A 262 -32.08 -21.25 31.60
C ASN A 262 -31.26 -22.18 32.52
N SER A 263 -30.34 -22.98 31.95
CA SER A 263 -29.54 -23.94 32.71
C SER A 263 -28.11 -23.47 32.95
N GLY A 264 -27.52 -22.76 32.00
CA GLY A 264 -26.19 -22.17 32.09
C GLY A 264 -26.15 -20.79 32.75
N PHE A 265 -24.99 -20.14 32.66
CA PHE A 265 -24.70 -18.84 33.26
C PHE A 265 -24.87 -17.66 32.28
N THR A 266 -25.80 -17.77 31.31
CA THR A 266 -26.07 -16.67 30.36
C THR A 266 -26.53 -15.39 31.06
N PHE A 267 -27.31 -15.50 32.14
CA PHE A 267 -27.65 -14.40 33.06
C PHE A 267 -27.61 -14.83 34.53
N ARG A 268 -27.77 -16.14 34.79
CA ARG A 268 -27.71 -16.73 36.13
C ARG A 268 -26.34 -16.49 36.77
N GLY A 269 -26.31 -16.34 38.09
CA GLY A 269 -25.11 -15.98 38.86
C GLY A 269 -24.95 -14.48 39.11
N ARG A 270 -25.59 -13.63 38.29
CA ARG A 270 -25.79 -12.19 38.58
C ARG A 270 -27.27 -11.84 38.70
N PHE A 271 -28.12 -12.45 37.88
CA PHE A 271 -29.56 -12.19 37.83
C PHE A 271 -30.36 -13.50 37.98
N SER A 272 -31.58 -13.42 38.52
CA SER A 272 -32.48 -14.57 38.66
C SER A 272 -33.30 -14.83 37.40
N SER A 273 -33.54 -13.81 36.58
CA SER A 273 -34.23 -13.91 35.29
C SER A 273 -33.52 -13.07 34.23
N LYS A 274 -33.73 -13.40 32.95
CA LYS A 274 -33.20 -12.63 31.82
C LYS A 274 -33.76 -11.21 31.76
N ASP A 275 -35.00 -11.00 32.21
CA ASP A 275 -35.68 -9.71 32.20
C ASP A 275 -34.96 -8.67 33.08
N GLN A 276 -34.29 -9.12 34.15
CA GLN A 276 -33.49 -8.23 35.00
C GLN A 276 -32.21 -7.71 34.32
N VAL A 277 -31.77 -8.35 33.22
CA VAL A 277 -30.59 -7.90 32.47
C VAL A 277 -30.94 -6.68 31.62
N ALA A 278 -31.98 -6.82 30.82
CA ALA A 278 -32.53 -5.78 29.98
C ALA A 278 -33.92 -6.17 29.51
N THR A 279 -34.84 -5.22 29.57
CA THR A 279 -36.16 -5.34 28.96
C THR A 279 -36.25 -4.44 27.73
N ILE A 280 -36.82 -4.97 26.65
CA ILE A 280 -36.92 -4.29 25.36
C ILE A 280 -38.36 -4.31 24.89
N GLY A 281 -38.88 -3.14 24.54
CA GLY A 281 -40.18 -2.99 23.92
C GLY A 281 -40.29 -3.78 22.63
N TYR A 282 -41.48 -4.33 22.39
CA TYR A 282 -41.80 -5.08 21.18
C TYR A 282 -41.60 -4.23 19.93
N ASP A 283 -42.18 -3.03 19.94
CA ASP A 283 -42.09 -2.07 18.85
C ASP A 283 -40.64 -1.65 18.59
N ALA A 284 -39.93 -1.23 19.64
CA ALA A 284 -38.51 -0.90 19.60
C ALA A 284 -37.66 -2.03 18.99
N SER A 285 -37.91 -3.28 19.42
CA SER A 285 -37.24 -4.45 18.89
C SER A 285 -37.55 -4.68 17.41
N GLN A 286 -38.82 -4.67 17.00
CA GLN A 286 -39.21 -4.91 15.60
C GLN A 286 -38.62 -3.86 14.66
N LYS A 287 -38.82 -2.58 14.99
CA LYS A 287 -38.34 -1.46 14.19
C LYS A 287 -36.83 -1.47 14.03
N SER A 288 -36.09 -1.64 15.12
CA SER A 288 -34.63 -1.67 15.09
C SER A 288 -34.08 -2.79 14.19
N HIS A 289 -34.63 -4.01 14.32
CA HIS A 289 -34.16 -5.14 13.52
C HIS A 289 -34.61 -5.06 12.06
N ASN A 290 -35.79 -4.49 11.78
CA ASN A 290 -36.27 -4.27 10.41
C ASN A 290 -35.45 -3.19 9.70
N ALA A 291 -35.15 -2.07 10.38
CA ALA A 291 -34.23 -1.06 9.86
C ALA A 291 -32.85 -1.67 9.59
N LEU A 292 -32.32 -2.48 10.51
CA LEU A 292 -31.01 -3.11 10.32
C LEU A 292 -30.99 -4.04 9.09
N LYS A 293 -31.97 -4.92 8.93
CA LYS A 293 -32.08 -5.80 7.75
C LYS A 293 -32.17 -4.99 6.46
N TRP A 294 -32.99 -3.93 6.48
CA TRP A 294 -33.18 -3.04 5.35
C TRP A 294 -31.88 -2.35 4.95
N LEU A 295 -31.17 -1.75 5.91
CA LEU A 295 -29.88 -1.09 5.70
C LEU A 295 -28.81 -2.06 5.17
N ILE A 296 -28.72 -3.27 5.74
CA ILE A 296 -27.77 -4.29 5.28
C ILE A 296 -28.05 -4.68 3.83
N ALA A 297 -29.31 -4.90 3.46
CA ALA A 297 -29.68 -5.27 2.09
C ALA A 297 -29.48 -4.10 1.09
N LYS A 298 -29.73 -2.87 1.54
CA LYS A 298 -29.60 -1.65 0.74
C LYS A 298 -28.13 -1.30 0.46
N GLN A 299 -27.30 -1.25 1.50
CA GLN A 299 -25.94 -0.69 1.41
C GLN A 299 -24.86 -1.41 2.21
N GLY A 300 -25.21 -2.47 2.96
CA GLY A 300 -24.23 -3.19 3.78
C GLY A 300 -23.16 -3.90 2.95
N GLN A 301 -21.89 -3.79 3.37
CA GLN A 301 -20.79 -4.54 2.79
C GLN A 301 -20.53 -5.81 3.62
N THR A 302 -20.66 -6.98 3.00
CA THR A 302 -20.41 -8.27 3.68
C THR A 302 -19.14 -8.92 3.18
N ILE A 303 -18.22 -9.25 4.09
CA ILE A 303 -16.97 -9.98 3.79
C ILE A 303 -16.85 -11.12 4.79
N ASP A 304 -16.87 -12.36 4.29
CA ASP A 304 -16.76 -13.59 5.10
C ASP A 304 -17.67 -13.55 6.34
N GLY A 305 -18.95 -13.26 6.12
CA GLY A 305 -19.99 -13.19 7.15
C GLY A 305 -19.99 -11.94 8.05
N ARG A 306 -18.92 -11.13 8.04
CA ARG A 306 -18.90 -9.84 8.77
C ARG A 306 -19.52 -8.75 7.92
N VAL A 307 -20.41 -7.99 8.53
CA VAL A 307 -21.11 -6.86 7.89
C VAL A 307 -20.49 -5.56 8.36
N PHE A 308 -20.16 -4.68 7.43
CA PHE A 308 -19.79 -3.29 7.64
C PHE A 308 -20.94 -2.42 7.14
N LEU A 309 -21.43 -1.53 7.99
CA LEU A 309 -22.58 -0.68 7.69
C LEU A 309 -22.32 0.74 8.17
N THR A 310 -22.54 1.70 7.29
CA THR A 310 -22.51 3.14 7.58
C THR A 310 -23.83 3.75 7.12
N TRP A 311 -24.51 4.54 7.94
CA TRP A 311 -25.78 5.19 7.59
C TRP A 311 -26.03 6.47 8.40
N GLY A 312 -26.87 7.36 7.87
CA GLY A 312 -27.47 8.48 8.60
C GLY A 312 -28.92 8.16 8.95
N LYS A 313 -29.50 8.87 9.92
CA LYS A 313 -30.88 8.60 10.37
C LYS A 313 -31.88 9.01 9.31
N LYS A 314 -31.74 10.22 8.75
CA LYS A 314 -32.59 10.73 7.69
C LYS A 314 -31.96 10.45 6.32
N SER A 315 -30.70 10.84 6.18
CA SER A 315 -29.88 10.60 4.99
C SER A 315 -29.23 9.22 5.08
N VAL A 316 -29.99 8.18 4.73
CA VAL A 316 -29.55 6.80 4.88
C VAL A 316 -28.29 6.49 4.07
N ASP A 317 -28.16 7.07 2.88
CA ASP A 317 -27.01 6.88 1.99
C ASP A 317 -25.85 7.81 2.39
N MET A 318 -24.92 7.27 3.19
CA MET A 318 -23.72 7.97 3.67
C MET A 318 -22.46 7.60 2.89
N VAL A 319 -21.49 8.52 2.82
CA VAL A 319 -20.13 8.20 2.33
C VAL A 319 -19.51 7.16 3.26
N ASP A 320 -19.27 5.95 2.79
CA ASP A 320 -18.67 4.89 3.61
C ASP A 320 -17.14 5.03 3.65
N ALA A 321 -16.58 5.07 4.87
CA ALA A 321 -15.14 5.13 5.13
C ALA A 321 -14.34 3.92 4.59
N MET A 322 -15.01 2.81 4.26
CA MET A 322 -14.42 1.58 3.73
C MET A 322 -14.40 1.51 2.20
N ASP A 323 -15.25 2.28 1.53
CA ASP A 323 -15.49 2.15 0.10
C ASP A 323 -14.51 2.97 -0.75
N SER A 324 -14.52 2.67 -2.05
CA SER A 324 -13.75 3.41 -3.05
C SER A 324 -14.39 4.77 -3.29
N PHE A 325 -13.66 5.83 -2.89
CA PHE A 325 -14.08 7.20 -3.15
C PHE A 325 -14.31 7.49 -4.64
N LEU A 326 -13.49 6.89 -5.52
CA LEU A 326 -13.62 7.05 -6.96
C LEU A 326 -14.96 6.51 -7.46
N GLU A 327 -15.33 5.31 -7.00
CA GLU A 327 -16.58 4.66 -7.41
C GLU A 327 -17.79 5.42 -6.85
N TYR A 328 -17.73 5.84 -5.58
CA TYR A 328 -18.82 6.55 -4.93
C TYR A 328 -19.15 7.88 -5.61
N PHE A 329 -18.14 8.67 -5.96
CA PHE A 329 -18.31 9.98 -6.60
C PHE A 329 -18.21 9.94 -8.13
N ALA A 330 -18.20 8.74 -8.73
CA ALA A 330 -18.04 8.54 -10.17
C ALA A 330 -16.85 9.31 -10.78
N ILE A 331 -15.73 9.36 -10.06
CA ILE A 331 -14.51 10.02 -10.50
C ILE A 331 -13.70 9.00 -11.31
N GLU A 332 -13.59 9.25 -12.60
CA GLU A 332 -12.81 8.40 -13.49
C GLU A 332 -11.30 8.55 -13.21
N PRO A 333 -10.55 7.43 -13.17
CA PRO A 333 -9.10 7.50 -13.20
C PRO A 333 -8.62 8.04 -14.55
N VAL A 334 -7.34 8.40 -14.63
CA VAL A 334 -6.72 8.88 -15.88
C VAL A 334 -5.78 7.84 -16.48
N THR A 335 -5.69 7.80 -17.80
CA THR A 335 -4.70 6.99 -18.53
C THR A 335 -3.32 7.65 -18.49
N GLN A 336 -2.29 6.92 -18.93
CA GLN A 336 -0.93 7.47 -19.04
C GLN A 336 -0.84 8.71 -19.97
N LYS A 337 -1.72 8.82 -20.96
CA LYS A 337 -1.76 9.93 -21.94
C LYS A 337 -2.37 11.20 -21.35
N GLU A 338 -3.29 11.05 -20.40
CA GLU A 338 -4.02 12.14 -19.76
C GLU A 338 -3.31 12.68 -18.51
N LEU A 339 -2.26 11.98 -18.04
CA LEU A 339 -1.42 12.46 -16.95
C LEU A 339 -0.74 13.77 -17.33
N THR A 340 -0.98 14.80 -16.51
CA THR A 340 -0.35 16.12 -16.56
C THR A 340 0.18 16.48 -15.17
N ASP A 341 1.01 17.53 -15.08
CA ASP A 341 1.53 17.99 -13.78
C ASP A 341 0.42 18.48 -12.84
N ASN A 342 -0.69 18.95 -13.41
CA ASN A 342 -1.84 19.44 -12.64
C ASN A 342 -2.78 18.32 -12.19
N THR A 343 -2.60 17.07 -12.62
CA THR A 343 -3.52 15.96 -12.32
C THR A 343 -3.72 15.78 -10.81
N HIS A 344 -2.66 15.84 -9.99
CA HIS A 344 -2.80 15.76 -8.53
C HIS A 344 -3.70 16.86 -7.96
N SER A 345 -3.50 18.11 -8.39
CA SER A 345 -4.32 19.24 -7.95
C SER A 345 -5.78 19.13 -8.42
N SER A 346 -6.00 18.57 -9.61
CA SER A 346 -7.33 18.33 -10.17
C SER A 346 -8.09 17.29 -9.33
N PHE A 347 -7.49 16.14 -9.03
CA PHE A 347 -8.10 15.14 -8.14
C PHE A 347 -8.38 15.71 -6.74
N ALA A 348 -7.44 16.46 -6.16
CA ALA A 348 -7.66 17.08 -4.86
C ALA A 348 -8.81 18.10 -4.88
N LYS A 349 -8.95 18.87 -5.97
CA LYS A 349 -10.06 19.81 -6.16
C LYS A 349 -11.39 19.08 -6.31
N GLN A 350 -11.45 18.06 -7.17
CA GLN A 350 -12.65 17.23 -7.36
C GLN A 350 -13.07 16.57 -6.04
N PHE A 351 -12.13 16.02 -5.29
CA PHE A 351 -12.39 15.44 -3.97
C PHE A 351 -13.01 16.46 -3.01
N ARG A 352 -12.39 17.64 -2.87
CA ARG A 352 -12.90 18.69 -1.96
C ARG A 352 -14.27 19.21 -2.37
N GLN A 353 -14.49 19.38 -3.67
CA GLN A 353 -15.78 19.80 -4.20
C GLN A 353 -16.86 18.75 -3.96
N ALA A 354 -16.54 17.47 -4.18
CA ALA A 354 -17.45 16.36 -3.92
C ALA A 354 -17.84 16.26 -2.43
N ILE A 355 -16.86 16.31 -1.52
CA ILE A 355 -17.14 16.32 -0.07
C ILE A 355 -17.91 17.57 0.36
N SER A 356 -17.53 18.76 -0.11
CA SER A 356 -18.22 20.00 0.26
C SER A 356 -19.64 20.07 -0.29
N GLY A 357 -19.87 19.58 -1.52
CA GLY A 357 -21.20 19.50 -2.12
C GLY A 357 -22.07 18.48 -1.41
N TYR A 358 -21.49 17.34 -1.02
CA TYR A 358 -22.17 16.33 -0.21
C TYR A 358 -22.56 16.88 1.17
N GLN A 359 -21.63 17.54 1.86
CA GLN A 359 -21.86 18.18 3.16
C GLN A 359 -23.00 19.21 3.10
N HIS A 360 -23.07 20.02 2.03
CA HIS A 360 -24.13 21.01 1.86
C HIS A 360 -25.53 20.41 1.70
N ASN A 361 -25.62 19.14 1.26
CA ASN A 361 -26.89 18.44 1.08
C ASN A 361 -27.35 17.69 2.33
N LEU A 362 -26.57 17.69 3.42
CA LEU A 362 -26.93 17.04 4.67
C LEU A 362 -27.68 18.01 5.60
N ASP A 363 -28.59 17.47 6.39
CA ASP A 363 -29.22 18.20 7.48
C ASP A 363 -28.19 18.61 8.55
N THR A 364 -28.36 19.80 9.13
CA THR A 364 -27.44 20.39 10.13
C THR A 364 -27.23 19.54 11.39
N GLU A 365 -28.17 18.66 11.71
CA GLU A 365 -28.12 17.77 12.88
C GLU A 365 -27.96 16.29 12.49
N GLU A 366 -27.63 16.02 11.23
CA GLU A 366 -27.44 14.64 10.76
C GLU A 366 -26.30 13.96 11.51
N ARG A 367 -26.54 12.70 11.89
CA ARG A 367 -25.56 11.88 12.60
C ARG A 367 -25.30 10.61 11.82
N VAL A 368 -24.03 10.22 11.77
CA VAL A 368 -23.55 9.08 11.02
C VAL A 368 -23.23 7.95 11.98
N SER A 369 -23.95 6.85 11.83
CA SER A 369 -23.75 5.64 12.60
C SER A 369 -22.96 4.63 11.77
N ILE A 370 -21.98 4.00 12.42
CA ILE A 370 -21.16 2.94 11.85
C ILE A 370 -21.34 1.72 12.72
N LEU A 371 -21.69 0.58 12.12
CA LEU A 371 -21.94 -0.67 12.79
C LEU A 371 -21.20 -1.79 12.06
N VAL A 372 -20.44 -2.59 12.82
CA VAL A 372 -19.83 -3.81 12.32
C VAL A 372 -20.38 -5.00 13.09
N LEU A 373 -20.94 -5.97 12.36
CA LEU A 373 -21.55 -7.18 12.91
C LEU A 373 -20.75 -8.41 12.51
N ASP A 374 -20.56 -9.34 13.44
CA ASP A 374 -19.95 -10.63 13.14
C ASP A 374 -20.65 -11.74 13.93
N ALA A 375 -20.59 -12.97 13.43
CA ALA A 375 -21.13 -14.14 14.12
C ALA A 375 -20.01 -15.17 14.31
N ALA A 376 -19.49 -15.25 15.54
CA ALA A 376 -18.48 -16.25 15.89
C ALA A 376 -19.07 -17.67 16.02
N THR A 377 -20.40 -17.79 16.18
CA THR A 377 -21.11 -19.09 16.30
C THR A 377 -22.43 -19.07 15.52
N PRO A 378 -22.96 -20.24 15.07
CA PRO A 378 -24.18 -20.33 14.26
C PRO A 378 -25.50 -19.80 14.87
N GLY A 379 -25.49 -19.27 16.10
CA GLY A 379 -26.70 -18.76 16.77
C GLY A 379 -26.55 -17.41 17.47
N ARG A 380 -25.33 -16.86 17.59
CA ARG A 380 -25.07 -15.59 18.29
C ARG A 380 -24.31 -14.63 17.39
N MET A 381 -24.84 -13.42 17.28
CA MET A 381 -24.23 -12.31 16.56
C MET A 381 -23.72 -11.28 17.56
N SER A 382 -22.59 -10.66 17.25
CA SER A 382 -21.95 -9.65 18.06
C SER A 382 -21.84 -8.35 17.28
N VAL A 383 -22.11 -7.25 17.98
CA VAL A 383 -21.68 -5.92 17.55
C VAL A 383 -20.21 -5.80 17.88
N VAL A 384 -19.33 -5.92 16.89
CA VAL A 384 -17.86 -5.87 17.11
C VAL A 384 -17.31 -4.45 17.07
N TYR A 385 -18.05 -3.53 16.46
CA TYR A 385 -17.73 -2.10 16.45
C TYR A 385 -19.03 -1.31 16.28
N TYR A 386 -19.18 -0.23 17.06
CA TYR A 386 -20.25 0.74 16.88
C TYR A 386 -19.74 2.12 17.28
N GLN A 387 -19.98 3.11 16.42
CA GLN A 387 -19.74 4.52 16.70
C GLN A 387 -20.84 5.36 16.06
N ASN A 388 -21.09 6.53 16.64
CA ASN A 388 -22.02 7.53 16.12
C ASN A 388 -21.35 8.91 16.18
N PHE A 389 -21.27 9.59 15.04
CA PHE A 389 -20.62 10.88 14.88
C PHE A 389 -21.59 11.94 14.37
N GLU A 390 -21.33 13.21 14.68
CA GLU A 390 -21.90 14.31 13.89
C GLU A 390 -21.40 14.21 12.45
N ALA A 391 -22.27 14.45 11.47
CA ALA A 391 -21.93 14.27 10.07
C ALA A 391 -20.75 15.15 9.62
N ASP A 392 -20.69 16.40 10.08
CA ASP A 392 -19.59 17.32 9.78
C ASP A 392 -18.24 16.77 10.26
N LEU A 393 -18.18 16.31 11.51
CA LEU A 393 -16.98 15.70 12.06
C LEU A 393 -16.60 14.43 11.29
N TYR A 394 -17.56 13.59 10.95
CA TYR A 394 -17.32 12.37 10.17
C TYR A 394 -16.73 12.67 8.78
N LEU A 395 -17.32 13.63 8.05
CA LEU A 395 -16.83 14.04 6.74
C LEU A 395 -15.45 14.72 6.83
N GLU A 396 -15.19 15.48 7.89
CA GLU A 396 -13.86 16.05 8.16
C GLU A 396 -12.83 14.94 8.37
N ARG A 397 -13.17 13.87 9.11
CA ARG A 397 -12.30 12.70 9.34
C ARG A 397 -11.99 11.95 8.04
N ILE A 398 -13.00 11.74 7.19
CA ILE A 398 -12.80 11.17 5.84
C ILE A 398 -11.87 12.05 5.01
N LYS A 399 -12.13 13.36 4.95
CA LYS A 399 -11.29 14.32 4.22
C LYS A 399 -9.84 14.25 4.70
N ASN A 400 -9.64 14.30 6.01
CA ASN A 400 -8.31 14.21 6.63
C ASN A 400 -7.61 12.89 6.30
N TRP A 401 -8.33 11.76 6.29
CA TRP A 401 -7.79 10.47 5.87
C TRP A 401 -7.32 10.50 4.41
N HIS A 402 -8.18 10.96 3.50
CA HIS A 402 -7.86 11.04 2.06
C HIS A 402 -6.69 11.98 1.76
N GLU A 403 -6.63 13.15 2.40
CA GLU A 403 -5.53 14.11 2.19
C GLU A 403 -4.20 13.59 2.76
N SER A 404 -4.21 13.04 3.97
CA SER A 404 -3.00 12.52 4.62
C SER A 404 -2.45 11.27 3.93
N CYS A 405 -3.32 10.38 3.46
CA CYS A 405 -2.94 9.16 2.73
C CYS A 405 -2.86 9.36 1.21
N SER A 406 -3.08 10.57 0.67
CA SER A 406 -3.04 10.79 -0.78
C SER A 406 -1.69 10.42 -1.39
N TRP A 407 -1.73 9.52 -2.37
CA TRP A 407 -0.60 9.13 -3.22
C TRP A 407 -1.06 8.82 -4.65
N ARG A 408 -0.13 8.76 -5.61
CA ARG A 408 -0.42 8.33 -6.97
C ARG A 408 -0.49 6.80 -7.03
N HIS A 409 -1.68 6.26 -7.23
CA HIS A 409 -1.91 4.83 -7.37
C HIS A 409 -2.04 4.43 -8.83
N ALA A 410 -1.66 3.19 -9.13
CA ALA A 410 -1.76 2.60 -10.47
C ALA A 410 -2.56 1.29 -10.39
N TYR A 411 -3.51 1.10 -11.31
CA TYR A 411 -4.28 -0.12 -11.39
C TYR A 411 -4.63 -0.47 -12.83
N ARG A 412 -4.87 -1.77 -13.05
CA ARG A 412 -5.22 -2.32 -14.36
C ARG A 412 -6.74 -2.45 -14.45
N ARG A 413 -7.35 -1.89 -15.49
CA ARG A 413 -8.78 -2.09 -15.76
C ARG A 413 -8.96 -3.51 -16.31
N ASN A 414 -9.85 -4.30 -15.71
CA ASN A 414 -10.00 -5.73 -16.02
C ASN A 414 -10.35 -6.00 -17.49
N GLU A 415 -11.05 -5.09 -18.16
CA GLU A 415 -11.54 -5.27 -19.53
C GLU A 415 -10.51 -4.87 -20.60
N SER A 416 -9.80 -3.75 -20.42
CA SER A 416 -8.85 -3.23 -21.42
C SER A 416 -7.41 -3.62 -21.18
N LYS A 417 -7.09 -4.21 -20.00
CA LYS A 417 -5.72 -4.46 -19.53
C LYS A 417 -4.84 -3.19 -19.47
N GLU A 418 -5.43 -2.01 -19.68
CA GLU A 418 -4.76 -0.71 -19.69
C GLU A 418 -4.49 -0.25 -18.26
N MET A 419 -3.34 0.41 -18.07
CA MET A 419 -2.97 1.00 -16.80
C MET A 419 -3.61 2.37 -16.65
N THR A 420 -4.31 2.56 -15.54
CA THR A 420 -4.95 3.81 -15.15
C THR A 420 -4.42 4.27 -13.80
N PHE A 421 -4.54 5.57 -13.53
CA PHE A 421 -3.93 6.25 -12.40
C PHE A 421 -4.91 7.18 -11.71
N TYR A 422 -4.78 7.29 -10.40
CA TYR A 422 -5.53 8.26 -9.60
C TYR A 422 -4.68 8.77 -8.44
N TYR A 423 -5.12 9.86 -7.83
CA TYR A 423 -4.56 10.41 -6.60
C TYR A 423 -5.60 10.34 -5.49
N GLY A 424 -5.27 9.69 -4.38
CA GLY A 424 -6.19 9.53 -3.24
C GLY A 424 -5.63 8.57 -2.20
N ALA A 425 -6.43 8.28 -1.17
CA ALA A 425 -6.12 7.21 -0.24
C ALA A 425 -6.53 5.85 -0.83
N PRO A 426 -5.75 4.78 -0.59
CA PRO A 426 -6.16 3.43 -0.93
C PRO A 426 -7.30 2.97 -0.01
N THR A 427 -8.17 2.12 -0.53
CA THR A 427 -9.25 1.52 0.27
C THR A 427 -8.68 0.55 1.32
N ASN A 428 -9.44 0.28 2.39
CA ASN A 428 -8.98 -0.65 3.44
C ASN A 428 -8.78 -2.08 2.92
N ARG A 429 -9.58 -2.49 1.92
CA ARG A 429 -9.41 -3.77 1.24
C ARG A 429 -8.11 -3.81 0.43
N GLU A 430 -7.74 -2.71 -0.22
CA GLU A 430 -6.46 -2.59 -0.94
C GLU A 430 -5.26 -2.60 0.01
N ILE A 431 -5.35 -1.89 1.13
CA ILE A 431 -4.32 -1.92 2.17
C ILE A 431 -4.13 -3.35 2.69
N ALA A 432 -5.22 -4.08 2.95
CA ALA A 432 -5.17 -5.47 3.39
C ALA A 432 -4.52 -6.39 2.33
N LYS A 433 -4.93 -6.28 1.06
CA LYS A 433 -4.34 -7.07 -0.03
C LYS A 433 -2.89 -6.71 -0.30
N ALA A 434 -2.49 -5.45 -0.15
CA ALA A 434 -1.10 -5.03 -0.27
C ALA A 434 -0.24 -5.54 0.91
N ALA A 435 -0.79 -5.63 2.12
CA ALA A 435 -0.06 -6.13 3.29
C ALA A 435 0.11 -7.66 3.26
N TYR A 436 -0.97 -8.40 2.95
CA TYR A 436 -1.01 -9.87 3.06
C TYR A 436 -0.90 -10.61 1.72
N GLY A 437 -1.16 -9.92 0.60
CA GLY A 437 -1.12 -10.45 -0.76
C GLY A 437 -2.48 -10.50 -1.44
N SER A 438 -2.47 -10.58 -2.77
CA SER A 438 -3.68 -10.68 -3.60
C SER A 438 -4.54 -11.91 -3.28
N GLN A 439 -3.92 -12.99 -2.80
CA GLN A 439 -4.55 -14.25 -2.38
C GLN A 439 -4.88 -14.33 -0.88
N ALA A 440 -4.80 -13.21 -0.14
CA ALA A 440 -5.18 -13.19 1.27
C ALA A 440 -6.65 -13.61 1.44
N SER A 441 -6.91 -14.48 2.42
CA SER A 441 -8.27 -14.94 2.69
C SER A 441 -9.17 -13.79 3.15
N ASP A 442 -10.47 -13.88 2.84
CA ASP A 442 -11.44 -12.87 3.25
C ASP A 442 -11.49 -12.68 4.77
N GLN A 443 -11.17 -13.73 5.55
CA GLN A 443 -10.99 -13.65 7.01
C GLN A 443 -9.88 -12.66 7.41
N ILE A 444 -8.71 -12.68 6.74
CA ILE A 444 -7.62 -11.74 7.01
C ILE A 444 -8.02 -10.33 6.57
N ILE A 445 -8.71 -10.21 5.43
CA ILE A 445 -9.17 -8.94 4.88
C ILE A 445 -10.15 -8.27 5.84
N LYS A 446 -11.22 -8.95 6.27
CA LYS A 446 -12.22 -8.36 7.18
C LYS A 446 -11.62 -7.92 8.52
N ASN A 447 -10.66 -8.69 9.05
CA ASN A 447 -9.97 -8.36 10.30
C ASN A 447 -9.08 -7.13 10.14
N THR A 448 -8.37 -7.02 9.01
CA THR A 448 -7.53 -5.86 8.70
C THR A 448 -8.37 -4.59 8.53
N MET A 449 -9.49 -4.69 7.80
CA MET A 449 -10.43 -3.57 7.62
C MET A 449 -10.98 -3.07 8.96
N SER A 450 -11.36 -4.00 9.85
CA SER A 450 -11.86 -3.65 11.19
C SER A 450 -10.81 -2.93 12.05
N ARG A 451 -9.52 -3.27 11.88
CA ARG A 451 -8.41 -2.61 12.59
C ARG A 451 -8.05 -1.25 12.02
N LEU A 452 -8.31 -1.02 10.73
CA LEU A 452 -8.07 0.26 10.05
C LEU A 452 -9.22 1.25 10.28
N LEU A 453 -10.46 0.79 10.44
CA LEU A 453 -11.63 1.64 10.62
C LEU A 453 -11.46 2.75 11.69
N PRO A 454 -11.00 2.47 12.92
CA PRO A 454 -10.76 3.52 13.92
C PRO A 454 -9.69 4.54 13.51
N SER A 455 -8.74 4.15 12.64
CA SER A 455 -7.73 5.08 12.13
C SER A 455 -8.31 6.11 11.16
N ILE A 456 -9.40 5.76 10.49
CA ILE A 456 -10.11 6.64 9.55
C ILE A 456 -11.05 7.56 10.33
N VAL A 457 -12.01 6.99 11.05
CA VAL A 457 -13.16 7.74 11.56
C VAL A 457 -12.90 8.37 12.94
N GLU A 458 -12.02 7.78 13.75
CA GLU A 458 -11.63 8.33 15.05
C GLU A 458 -10.25 9.04 15.00
N GLY A 459 -9.53 8.94 13.88
CA GLY A 459 -8.18 9.50 13.74
C GLY A 459 -7.10 8.80 14.56
N ARG A 460 -7.33 7.56 15.01
CA ARG A 460 -6.32 6.77 15.75
C ARG A 460 -5.06 6.51 14.90
N PRO A 461 -3.90 6.27 15.52
CA PRO A 461 -2.70 5.85 14.80
C PRO A 461 -2.94 4.58 13.97
N VAL A 462 -2.43 4.55 12.74
CA VAL A 462 -2.51 3.35 11.90
C VAL A 462 -1.74 2.20 12.57
N PRO A 463 -2.22 0.94 12.51
CA PRO A 463 -1.55 -0.17 13.18
C PRO A 463 -0.12 -0.39 12.65
N ARG A 464 0.87 -0.29 13.53
CA ARG A 464 2.30 -0.37 13.20
C ARG A 464 2.67 -1.66 12.46
N ASP A 465 2.07 -2.78 12.84
CA ASP A 465 2.30 -4.09 12.21
C ASP A 465 1.83 -4.12 10.76
N ILE A 466 0.70 -3.48 10.42
CA ILE A 466 0.22 -3.37 9.03
C ILE A 466 1.22 -2.56 8.20
N VAL A 467 1.69 -1.41 8.72
CA VAL A 467 2.71 -0.59 8.04
C VAL A 467 4.01 -1.37 7.84
N GLN A 468 4.44 -2.14 8.84
CA GLN A 468 5.65 -2.96 8.73
C GLN A 468 5.49 -4.09 7.70
N LEU A 469 4.32 -4.75 7.63
CA LEU A 469 4.02 -5.76 6.62
C LEU A 469 4.09 -5.17 5.20
N LEU A 470 3.50 -3.99 5.01
CA LEU A 470 3.57 -3.25 3.75
C LEU A 470 5.02 -2.94 3.34
N ILE A 471 5.83 -2.39 4.25
CA ILE A 471 7.25 -2.13 4.01
C ILE A 471 7.97 -3.41 3.61
N ASN A 472 7.81 -4.48 4.40
CA ASN A 472 8.47 -5.76 4.16
C ASN A 472 8.08 -6.37 2.81
N ARG A 473 6.81 -6.26 2.42
CA ARG A 473 6.32 -6.81 1.14
C ARG A 473 6.78 -5.98 -0.05
N SER A 474 6.69 -4.65 0.02
CA SER A 474 7.23 -3.75 -1.02
C SER A 474 8.73 -3.89 -1.20
N SER A 475 9.46 -4.29 -0.15
CA SER A 475 10.91 -4.57 -0.21
C SER A 475 11.26 -5.86 -0.97
N ARG A 476 10.27 -6.68 -1.35
CA ARG A 476 10.42 -8.02 -1.96
C ARG A 476 9.71 -8.12 -3.32
N PRO A 477 10.16 -7.37 -4.35
CA PRO A 477 9.52 -7.38 -5.67
C PRO A 477 9.47 -8.74 -6.35
N GLN A 478 10.37 -9.68 -6.02
CA GLN A 478 10.54 -10.96 -6.71
C GLN A 478 9.35 -11.92 -6.54
N GLY A 479 8.48 -11.69 -5.55
CA GLY A 479 7.31 -12.52 -5.26
C GLY A 479 6.00 -12.01 -5.87
N MET A 480 6.05 -11.01 -6.75
CA MET A 480 4.87 -10.34 -7.32
C MET A 480 5.09 -10.03 -8.80
N GLU A 481 4.00 -9.97 -9.57
CA GLU A 481 4.06 -9.38 -10.91
C GLU A 481 4.36 -7.87 -10.81
N GLU A 482 4.98 -7.32 -11.86
CA GLU A 482 5.42 -5.91 -11.86
C GLU A 482 4.30 -4.93 -11.50
N TRP A 483 3.10 -5.10 -12.07
CA TRP A 483 1.96 -4.23 -11.78
C TRP A 483 1.44 -4.40 -10.33
N GLU A 484 1.48 -5.62 -9.78
CA GLU A 484 1.07 -5.90 -8.40
C GLU A 484 2.07 -5.29 -7.42
N TRP A 485 3.37 -5.39 -7.71
CA TRP A 485 4.41 -4.77 -6.92
C TRP A 485 4.34 -3.24 -6.98
N GLU A 486 4.14 -2.64 -8.16
CA GLU A 486 3.95 -1.18 -8.30
C GLU A 486 2.76 -0.68 -7.49
N ARG A 487 1.63 -1.41 -7.53
CA ARG A 487 0.46 -1.11 -6.69
C ARG A 487 0.82 -1.19 -5.21
N THR A 488 1.49 -2.26 -4.79
CA THR A 488 1.93 -2.46 -3.40
C THR A 488 2.88 -1.36 -2.95
N LEU A 489 3.84 -0.95 -3.78
CA LEU A 489 4.77 0.15 -3.52
C LEU A 489 4.03 1.48 -3.28
N THR A 490 3.07 1.83 -4.13
CA THR A 490 2.31 3.09 -3.99
C THR A 490 1.44 3.10 -2.72
N ILE A 491 0.80 1.98 -2.38
CA ILE A 491 0.02 1.82 -1.14
C ILE A 491 0.95 1.92 0.08
N THR A 492 2.13 1.30 0.02
CA THR A 492 3.12 1.41 1.10
C THR A 492 3.61 2.85 1.27
N CYS A 493 3.87 3.59 0.18
CA CYS A 493 4.28 5.00 0.28
C CYS A 493 3.18 5.86 0.92
N SER A 494 1.91 5.66 0.52
CA SER A 494 0.74 6.28 1.14
C SER A 494 0.67 6.03 2.66
N MET A 495 0.80 4.78 3.08
CA MET A 495 0.70 4.40 4.49
C MET A 495 1.92 4.83 5.31
N VAL A 496 3.13 4.82 4.74
CA VAL A 496 4.35 5.36 5.37
C VAL A 496 4.24 6.86 5.57
N LYS A 497 3.73 7.60 4.57
CA LYS A 497 3.44 9.05 4.70
C LYS A 497 2.53 9.31 5.89
N LYS A 498 1.41 8.59 6.00
CA LYS A 498 0.48 8.69 7.13
C LYS A 498 1.13 8.36 8.47
N TYR A 499 1.90 7.27 8.52
CA TYR A 499 2.55 6.79 9.74
C TYR A 499 3.60 7.78 10.27
N VAL A 500 4.43 8.35 9.39
CA VAL A 500 5.43 9.37 9.74
C VAL A 500 4.76 10.65 10.22
N GLN A 501 3.69 11.09 9.54
CA GLN A 501 2.92 12.26 9.94
C GLN A 501 2.32 12.09 11.34
N GLN A 502 1.72 10.94 11.66
CA GLN A 502 1.10 10.68 12.97
C GLN A 502 2.10 10.64 14.13
N ARG A 503 3.39 10.44 13.84
CA ARG A 503 4.48 10.40 14.85
C ARG A 503 5.26 11.70 14.93
N ASN A 504 4.88 12.73 14.18
CA ASN A 504 5.63 13.99 14.05
C ASN A 504 7.09 13.78 13.64
N GLU A 505 7.38 12.74 12.85
CA GLU A 505 8.74 12.36 12.39
C GLU A 505 9.12 13.03 11.05
N GLY A 506 8.30 13.99 10.59
CA GLY A 506 8.51 14.79 9.39
C GLY A 506 7.29 14.86 8.47
N VAL A 507 7.42 15.61 7.36
CA VAL A 507 6.40 15.72 6.31
C VAL A 507 6.89 15.01 5.05
N ILE A 508 6.08 14.07 4.55
CA ILE A 508 6.36 13.36 3.30
C ILE A 508 5.42 13.90 2.21
N ASN A 509 6.04 14.45 1.17
CA ASN A 509 5.35 14.87 -0.05
C ASN A 509 5.53 13.81 -1.15
N ILE A 510 4.63 13.84 -2.14
CA ILE A 510 4.71 12.97 -3.33
C ILE A 510 5.91 13.38 -4.21
N THR A 511 6.19 14.68 -4.26
CA THR A 511 7.31 15.25 -5.01
C THR A 511 8.64 14.92 -4.32
N LEU A 512 9.67 14.67 -5.13
CA LEU A 512 11.04 14.41 -4.66
C LEU A 512 11.55 15.54 -3.75
N ASN A 513 11.92 15.20 -2.52
CA ASN A 513 12.63 16.11 -1.63
C ASN A 513 14.14 15.99 -1.84
N LYS A 514 14.69 16.85 -2.72
CA LYS A 514 16.13 16.92 -2.99
C LYS A 514 16.98 17.41 -1.82
N LYS A 515 16.38 17.97 -0.76
CA LYS A 515 17.09 18.53 0.40
C LYS A 515 17.08 17.60 1.62
N SER A 516 16.51 16.40 1.51
CA SER A 516 16.41 15.45 2.62
C SER A 516 17.77 14.87 2.98
N THR A 517 18.16 14.91 4.25
CA THR A 517 19.34 14.23 4.78
C THR A 517 19.03 12.87 5.44
N ASP A 518 17.77 12.44 5.46
CA ASP A 518 17.37 11.14 6.03
C ASP A 518 18.03 9.97 5.28
N ARG A 519 18.85 9.16 5.98
CA ARG A 519 19.61 8.05 5.38
C ARG A 519 18.73 7.08 4.60
N SER A 520 17.55 6.72 5.13
CA SER A 520 16.69 5.74 4.47
C SER A 520 16.16 6.32 3.17
N TYR A 521 15.68 7.56 3.20
CA TYR A 521 15.26 8.28 2.00
C TYR A 521 16.38 8.37 0.95
N LEU A 522 17.59 8.75 1.35
CA LEU A 522 18.75 8.87 0.47
C LEU A 522 19.14 7.54 -0.18
N PHE A 523 19.25 6.45 0.60
CA PHE A 523 19.48 5.12 0.04
C PHE A 523 18.39 4.70 -0.95
N GLY A 524 17.13 5.05 -0.66
CA GLY A 524 16.02 4.91 -1.58
C GLY A 524 16.26 5.61 -2.92
N ARG A 525 16.66 6.89 -2.87
CA ARG A 525 16.99 7.68 -4.08
C ARG A 525 18.12 7.03 -4.87
N MET A 526 19.19 6.57 -4.22
CA MET A 526 20.31 5.89 -4.89
C MET A 526 19.86 4.64 -5.62
N LEU A 527 19.04 3.80 -4.97
CA LEU A 527 18.50 2.58 -5.57
C LEU A 527 17.61 2.88 -6.79
N ALA A 528 16.85 3.98 -6.76
CA ALA A 528 16.03 4.40 -7.89
C ALA A 528 16.88 4.81 -9.10
N VAL A 529 17.96 5.56 -8.86
CA VAL A 529 18.90 5.93 -9.93
C VAL A 529 19.51 4.67 -10.56
N ALA A 530 19.92 3.69 -9.75
CA ALA A 530 20.41 2.40 -10.25
C ALA A 530 19.37 1.65 -11.09
N ASP A 531 18.11 1.58 -10.63
CA ASP A 531 17.02 0.91 -11.36
C ASP A 531 16.73 1.58 -12.71
N VAL A 532 16.63 2.91 -12.75
CA VAL A 532 16.35 3.64 -14.01
C VAL A 532 17.54 3.57 -14.97
N LEU A 533 18.78 3.71 -14.47
CA LEU A 533 20.00 3.58 -15.27
C LEU A 533 20.04 2.23 -15.98
N GLU A 534 19.88 1.13 -15.24
CA GLU A 534 19.92 -0.20 -15.83
C GLU A 534 18.76 -0.42 -16.81
N ARG A 535 17.56 0.07 -16.49
CA ARG A 535 16.39 -0.05 -17.37
C ARG A 535 16.60 0.66 -18.70
N ASP A 536 17.16 1.87 -18.69
CA ASP A 536 17.48 2.61 -19.91
C ASP A 536 18.53 1.90 -20.76
N ALA A 537 19.54 1.33 -20.11
CA ALA A 537 20.57 0.55 -20.80
C ALA A 537 19.98 -0.72 -21.45
N LEU A 538 19.09 -1.43 -20.76
CA LEU A 538 18.39 -2.61 -21.29
C LEU A 538 17.44 -2.23 -22.44
N ALA A 539 16.69 -1.15 -22.29
CA ALA A 539 15.78 -0.65 -23.32
C ALA A 539 16.52 -0.31 -24.62
N SER A 540 17.76 0.22 -24.53
CA SER A 540 18.60 0.48 -25.71
C SER A 540 18.97 -0.79 -26.50
N GLN A 541 18.79 -1.97 -25.92
CA GLN A 541 19.05 -3.28 -26.53
C GLN A 541 17.77 -4.08 -26.81
N ASN A 542 16.58 -3.47 -26.66
CA ASN A 542 15.30 -4.18 -26.70
C ASN A 542 15.21 -5.37 -25.73
N GLU A 543 15.97 -5.34 -24.63
CA GLU A 543 15.90 -6.36 -23.58
C GLU A 543 14.89 -5.94 -22.51
N GLN A 544 14.00 -6.86 -22.13
CA GLN A 544 13.09 -6.68 -21.01
C GLN A 544 13.40 -7.70 -19.92
N ARG A 545 14.23 -7.31 -18.95
CA ARG A 545 14.54 -8.14 -17.77
C ARG A 545 14.58 -7.31 -16.50
N THR A 546 14.37 -7.98 -15.38
CA THR A 546 14.43 -7.37 -14.04
C THR A 546 15.82 -6.85 -13.74
N THR A 547 15.90 -5.58 -13.36
CA THR A 547 17.14 -4.89 -12.98
C THR A 547 17.77 -5.51 -11.73
N ASN A 548 19.08 -5.38 -11.59
CA ASN A 548 19.81 -5.74 -10.39
C ASN A 548 19.31 -4.93 -9.18
N ALA A 549 18.97 -3.65 -9.34
CA ALA A 549 18.39 -2.85 -8.26
C ALA A 549 17.14 -3.51 -7.66
N LYS A 550 16.20 -3.97 -8.50
CA LYS A 550 15.02 -4.72 -8.04
C LYS A 550 15.38 -6.10 -7.50
N ARG A 551 16.28 -6.82 -8.18
CA ARG A 551 16.71 -8.17 -7.75
C ARG A 551 17.33 -8.18 -6.36
N TYR A 552 18.09 -7.14 -6.02
CA TYR A 552 18.76 -6.99 -4.74
C TYR A 552 17.97 -6.16 -3.72
N MET A 553 16.77 -5.68 -4.05
CA MET A 553 15.99 -4.78 -3.20
C MET A 553 15.75 -5.33 -1.79
N THR A 554 15.51 -6.65 -1.67
CA THR A 554 15.34 -7.32 -0.37
C THR A 554 16.60 -7.20 0.49
N ALA A 555 17.77 -7.57 -0.08
CA ALA A 555 19.06 -7.46 0.60
C ALA A 555 19.41 -6.00 0.90
N PHE A 556 19.13 -5.10 -0.04
CA PHE A 556 19.39 -3.67 0.10
C PHE A 556 18.59 -3.03 1.24
N SER A 557 17.35 -3.48 1.48
CA SER A 557 16.56 -3.00 2.61
C SER A 557 17.16 -3.39 3.98
N GLN A 558 17.93 -4.47 4.04
CA GLN A 558 18.52 -5.00 5.28
C GLN A 558 19.99 -4.59 5.46
N HIS A 559 20.75 -4.59 4.38
CA HIS A 559 22.19 -4.33 4.32
C HIS A 559 22.48 -3.34 3.18
N PRO A 560 22.04 -2.07 3.31
CA PRO A 560 22.09 -1.10 2.22
C PRO A 560 23.49 -0.84 1.70
N MET A 561 24.50 -0.76 2.57
CA MET A 561 25.86 -0.35 2.19
C MET A 561 26.59 -1.48 1.45
N SER A 562 26.56 -2.69 2.01
CA SER A 562 27.15 -3.87 1.38
C SER A 562 26.43 -4.23 0.08
N THR A 563 25.10 -4.13 0.07
CA THR A 563 24.33 -4.42 -1.15
C THR A 563 24.53 -3.35 -2.22
N TRP A 564 24.71 -2.08 -1.83
CA TRP A 564 25.02 -1.00 -2.76
C TRP A 564 26.31 -1.26 -3.55
N GLN A 565 27.35 -1.75 -2.87
CA GLN A 565 28.60 -2.13 -3.52
C GLN A 565 28.39 -3.19 -4.60
N ILE A 566 27.65 -4.26 -4.29
CA ILE A 566 27.30 -5.32 -5.23
C ILE A 566 26.51 -4.75 -6.42
N ILE A 567 25.53 -3.88 -6.17
CA ILE A 567 24.74 -3.25 -7.22
C ILE A 567 25.65 -2.40 -8.13
N GLN A 568 26.55 -1.59 -7.58
CA GLN A 568 27.44 -0.74 -8.35
C GLN A 568 28.39 -1.53 -9.25
N GLU A 569 28.99 -2.61 -8.75
CA GLU A 569 29.82 -3.51 -9.56
C GLU A 569 29.03 -4.07 -10.75
N LYS A 570 27.77 -4.44 -10.54
CA LYS A 570 26.88 -4.94 -11.59
C LYS A 570 26.39 -3.86 -12.55
N LEU A 571 26.47 -2.58 -12.18
CA LEU A 571 26.08 -1.47 -13.05
C LEU A 571 27.17 -1.10 -14.07
N LEU A 572 28.44 -1.44 -13.83
CA LEU A 572 29.56 -1.06 -14.70
C LEU A 572 29.33 -1.39 -16.19
N PRO A 573 28.87 -2.61 -16.58
CA PRO A 573 28.63 -2.91 -18.00
C PRO A 573 27.51 -2.06 -18.62
N TYR A 574 26.53 -1.62 -17.82
CA TYR A 574 25.42 -0.79 -18.30
C TYR A 574 25.83 0.69 -18.41
N GLN A 575 26.68 1.16 -17.49
CA GLN A 575 27.28 2.49 -17.57
C GLN A 575 28.13 2.65 -18.84
N GLU A 576 28.94 1.63 -19.17
CA GLU A 576 29.73 1.60 -20.39
C GLU A 576 28.84 1.69 -21.65
N LYS A 577 27.77 0.90 -21.70
CA LYS A 577 26.79 0.92 -22.80
C LYS A 577 26.11 2.27 -22.98
N LEU A 578 25.78 2.97 -21.89
CA LEU A 578 25.12 4.28 -21.94
C LEU A 578 26.07 5.42 -22.34
N SER A 579 27.39 5.24 -22.19
CA SER A 579 28.42 6.21 -22.56
C SER A 579 28.07 7.64 -22.04
N PHE A 580 27.90 8.63 -22.92
CA PHE A 580 27.57 10.01 -22.54
C PHE A 580 26.24 10.13 -21.78
N LYS A 581 25.23 9.30 -22.09
CA LYS A 581 23.94 9.31 -21.36
C LYS A 581 24.13 8.95 -19.88
N ASN A 582 25.22 8.25 -19.52
CA ASN A 582 25.53 7.92 -18.13
C ASN A 582 25.82 9.16 -17.26
N ILE A 583 26.25 10.28 -17.86
CA ILE A 583 26.63 11.51 -17.13
C ILE A 583 25.49 12.00 -16.24
N ARG A 584 24.23 11.90 -16.71
CA ARG A 584 23.08 12.36 -15.92
C ARG A 584 22.88 11.55 -14.65
N TYR A 585 23.10 10.23 -14.72
CA TYR A 585 22.98 9.32 -13.58
C TYR A 585 24.10 9.51 -12.59
N ASP A 586 25.33 9.62 -13.10
CA ASP A 586 26.50 9.97 -12.31
C ASP A 586 26.26 11.25 -11.50
N LYS A 587 25.78 12.32 -12.14
CA LYS A 587 25.47 13.59 -11.47
C LYS A 587 24.44 13.44 -10.36
N LEU A 588 23.41 12.61 -10.56
CA LEU A 588 22.41 12.32 -9.52
C LEU A 588 23.01 11.52 -8.36
N LEU A 589 23.85 10.52 -8.64
CA LEU A 589 24.55 9.76 -7.60
C LEU A 589 25.51 10.66 -6.81
N ASP A 590 26.23 11.54 -7.50
CA ASP A 590 27.09 12.57 -6.91
C ASP A 590 26.28 13.51 -5.99
N GLU A 591 25.12 14.02 -6.45
CA GLU A 591 24.21 14.87 -5.67
C GLU A 591 23.68 14.16 -4.42
N ILE A 592 23.22 12.92 -4.55
CA ILE A 592 22.64 12.14 -3.46
C ILE A 592 23.71 11.78 -2.43
N SER A 593 24.88 11.33 -2.89
CA SER A 593 25.97 10.87 -2.01
C SER A 593 26.49 11.97 -1.09
N LYS A 594 26.52 13.21 -1.59
CA LYS A 594 26.91 14.39 -0.81
C LYS A 594 26.01 14.65 0.40
N GLN A 595 24.76 14.21 0.36
CA GLN A 595 23.77 14.48 1.42
C GLN A 595 23.88 13.50 2.59
N PHE A 596 24.68 12.44 2.48
CA PHE A 596 24.90 11.51 3.58
C PHE A 596 25.85 12.07 4.62
N ASP A 597 25.51 11.84 5.89
CA ASP A 597 26.48 11.83 6.97
C ASP A 597 27.31 10.54 6.90
N GLU A 598 28.61 10.63 7.19
CA GLU A 598 29.53 9.50 7.22
C GLU A 598 29.10 8.44 8.25
N ALA A 599 28.47 8.86 9.36
CA ALA A 599 27.94 7.96 10.38
C ALA A 599 26.77 7.08 9.87
N ASP A 600 26.03 7.55 8.86
CA ASP A 600 24.86 6.87 8.30
C ASP A 600 25.21 5.80 7.26
N LEU A 601 26.47 5.74 6.83
CA LEU A 601 27.01 4.81 5.84
C LEU A 601 27.32 3.44 6.46
N ASN A 602 26.25 2.75 6.88
CA ASN A 602 26.31 1.47 7.57
C ASN A 602 25.18 0.52 7.09
N ASP A 603 25.28 -0.76 7.47
CA ASP A 603 24.32 -1.81 7.09
C ASP A 603 23.15 -1.98 8.07
N ASN A 604 22.80 -0.95 8.85
CA ASN A 604 21.55 -1.00 9.62
C ASN A 604 20.35 -1.07 8.65
N SER A 605 19.28 -1.79 9.01
CA SER A 605 18.10 -1.89 8.13
C SER A 605 17.50 -0.51 7.82
N LEU A 606 16.90 -0.39 6.64
CA LEU A 606 16.23 0.83 6.19
C LEU A 606 14.78 0.85 6.69
N ASN A 607 14.29 2.04 7.07
CA ASN A 607 12.88 2.24 7.40
C ASN A 607 12.05 2.57 6.14
N GLY A 608 10.72 2.64 6.27
CA GLY A 608 9.82 2.87 5.13
C GLY A 608 10.10 4.10 4.27
N LYS A 609 10.83 5.11 4.77
CA LYS A 609 11.21 6.30 3.98
C LYS A 609 12.08 5.94 2.77
N TYR A 610 12.78 4.81 2.79
CA TYR A 610 13.56 4.37 1.62
C TYR A 610 12.67 4.04 0.41
N LEU A 611 11.50 3.45 0.63
CA LEU A 611 10.54 3.17 -0.45
C LEU A 611 9.97 4.47 -1.02
N VAL A 612 9.74 5.45 -0.16
CA VAL A 612 9.30 6.80 -0.56
C VAL A 612 10.37 7.51 -1.38
N GLY A 613 11.63 7.50 -0.94
CA GLY A 613 12.76 8.07 -1.68
C GLY A 613 12.98 7.38 -3.02
N TYR A 614 12.89 6.05 -3.04
CA TYR A 614 12.95 5.24 -4.25
C TYR A 614 11.84 5.62 -5.24
N TYR A 615 10.59 5.65 -4.79
CA TYR A 615 9.45 6.01 -5.63
C TYR A 615 9.59 7.43 -6.19
N SER A 616 9.87 8.40 -5.31
CA SER A 616 9.87 9.83 -5.66
C SER A 616 10.98 10.16 -6.65
N GLN A 617 12.18 9.60 -6.45
CA GLN A 617 13.31 9.81 -7.36
C GLN A 617 13.05 9.19 -8.73
N ARG A 618 12.45 8.00 -8.77
CA ARG A 618 12.08 7.34 -10.01
C ARG A 618 11.01 8.11 -10.78
N GLN A 619 10.02 8.67 -10.08
CA GLN A 619 8.99 9.50 -10.68
C GLN A 619 9.56 10.80 -11.28
N ASP A 620 10.44 11.50 -10.53
CA ASP A 620 11.12 12.71 -11.01
C ASP A 620 11.92 12.47 -12.29
N MET A 621 12.62 11.34 -12.38
CA MET A 621 13.40 10.96 -13.57
C MET A 621 12.52 10.66 -14.78
N TYR A 622 11.36 10.02 -14.59
CA TYR A 622 10.43 9.74 -15.69
C TYR A 622 9.69 10.99 -16.18
N THR A 623 9.35 11.93 -15.30
CA THR A 623 8.76 13.21 -15.72
C THR A 623 9.76 14.01 -16.56
N LYS A 624 11.00 14.19 -16.07
CA LYS A 624 12.04 14.94 -16.80
C LYS A 624 12.43 14.31 -18.14
N ALA A 625 12.34 12.99 -18.27
CA ALA A 625 12.57 12.32 -19.55
C ALA A 625 11.53 12.72 -20.62
N LYS A 626 10.26 12.89 -20.21
CA LYS A 626 9.19 13.37 -21.12
C LYS A 626 9.37 14.85 -21.49
N ASP A 627 9.87 15.67 -20.56
CA ASP A 627 10.09 17.09 -20.82
C ASP A 627 11.30 17.31 -21.75
N MET A 628 12.36 16.52 -21.60
CA MET A 628 13.52 16.53 -22.52
C MET A 628 13.17 16.04 -23.95
N GLU A 629 12.11 15.24 -24.12
CA GLU A 629 11.57 14.90 -25.46
C GLU A 629 10.73 16.02 -26.08
N LYS A 630 10.29 17.02 -25.29
CA LYS A 630 9.47 18.15 -25.74
C LYS A 630 10.21 19.49 -25.81
N GLU A 631 11.33 19.66 -25.11
CA GLU A 631 12.09 20.92 -25.13
C GLU A 631 13.60 20.65 -25.31
N THR A 632 14.10 20.99 -26.50
CA THR A 632 15.53 21.25 -26.69
C THR A 632 15.75 22.74 -26.43
N ALA A 633 15.96 23.14 -25.17
CA ALA A 633 16.88 24.20 -24.75
C ALA A 633 16.66 24.61 -23.28
N GLN A 634 17.76 25.07 -22.69
CA GLN A 634 17.89 25.83 -21.44
C GLN A 634 18.01 25.03 -20.13
N GLN A 635 19.28 24.85 -19.75
CA GLN A 635 19.70 24.57 -18.39
C GLN A 635 19.43 25.79 -17.50
N GLN A 636 18.86 25.59 -16.33
CA GLN A 636 18.87 26.58 -15.26
C GLN A 636 19.34 25.99 -13.93
N ASN A 637 19.97 26.90 -13.20
CA ASN A 637 20.78 26.77 -12.00
C ASN A 637 20.09 26.03 -10.84
N GLU A 638 20.87 25.17 -10.17
CA GLU A 638 20.56 24.66 -8.84
C GLU A 638 21.44 25.40 -7.81
N GLU A 639 20.81 25.98 -6.80
CA GLU A 639 21.48 26.55 -5.62
C GLU A 639 22.16 25.47 -4.79
N VAL A 640 23.41 25.75 -4.42
CA VAL A 640 24.33 24.84 -3.74
C VAL A 640 24.00 24.77 -2.26
N ILE A 641 23.64 23.59 -1.76
CA ILE A 641 23.66 23.29 -0.33
C ILE A 641 25.12 23.04 0.08
N ASP A 642 25.62 23.79 1.04
CA ASP A 642 27.02 23.77 1.47
C ASP A 642 27.28 22.70 2.54
N THR A 643 27.53 21.47 2.10
CA THR A 643 28.29 20.48 2.87
C THR A 643 29.31 19.83 1.94
N ALA A 644 30.56 20.31 2.00
CA ALA A 644 31.65 19.87 1.14
C ALA A 644 32.02 18.39 1.38
N VAL A 645 32.73 17.79 0.41
CA VAL A 645 33.47 16.53 0.61
C VAL A 645 34.14 16.54 1.99
N ASN A 646 34.01 15.47 2.79
CA ASN A 646 34.62 15.42 4.12
C ASN A 646 36.14 15.32 3.94
N LYS A 647 36.81 16.48 3.86
CA LYS A 647 38.25 16.55 3.70
C LYS A 647 39.01 16.19 4.97
N GLU A 648 38.33 16.03 6.08
CA GLU A 648 38.92 15.67 7.38
C GLU A 648 38.72 14.18 7.71
N SER A 649 37.98 13.44 6.89
CA SER A 649 37.79 11.99 7.09
C SER A 649 39.14 11.27 7.02
N THR A 650 39.37 10.38 7.98
CA THR A 650 40.50 9.45 8.00
C THR A 650 40.06 8.01 7.73
N ASP A 651 38.80 7.77 7.31
CA ASP A 651 38.32 6.42 6.97
C ASP A 651 39.01 5.93 5.69
N ARG A 652 39.76 4.82 5.79
CA ARG A 652 40.54 4.28 4.66
C ARG A 652 39.69 4.05 3.42
N ASN A 653 38.46 3.56 3.56
CA ASN A 653 37.61 3.22 2.42
C ASN A 653 37.18 4.50 1.72
N TYR A 654 36.75 5.51 2.50
CA TYR A 654 36.38 6.82 1.98
C TYR A 654 37.55 7.47 1.23
N LEU A 655 38.75 7.47 1.80
CA LEU A 655 39.96 8.04 1.19
C LEU A 655 40.34 7.33 -0.12
N PHE A 656 40.32 5.99 -0.16
CA PHE A 656 40.53 5.24 -1.40
C PHE A 656 39.49 5.61 -2.48
N GLY A 657 38.24 5.81 -2.06
CA GLY A 657 37.18 6.34 -2.91
C GLY A 657 37.53 7.70 -3.53
N ARG A 658 37.98 8.64 -2.70
CA ARG A 658 38.40 9.98 -3.16
C ARG A 658 39.56 9.89 -4.16
N MET A 659 40.57 9.05 -3.91
CA MET A 659 41.68 8.86 -4.85
C MET A 659 41.19 8.34 -6.21
N LEU A 660 40.31 7.33 -6.19
CA LEU A 660 39.74 6.75 -7.40
C LEU A 660 38.97 7.79 -8.23
N ALA A 661 38.26 8.71 -7.57
CA ALA A 661 37.52 9.79 -8.22
C ALA A 661 38.44 10.81 -8.91
N VAL A 662 39.55 11.18 -8.27
CA VAL A 662 40.53 12.08 -8.87
C VAL A 662 41.13 11.45 -10.14
N ALA A 663 41.45 10.15 -10.11
CA ALA A 663 41.93 9.41 -11.29
C ALA A 663 40.89 9.36 -12.42
N ASP A 664 39.64 9.03 -12.09
CA ASP A 664 38.53 8.99 -13.07
C ASP A 664 38.36 10.34 -13.77
N LEU A 665 38.28 11.42 -13.00
CA LEU A 665 38.04 12.76 -13.54
C LEU A 665 39.22 13.33 -14.32
N LEU A 666 40.44 13.02 -13.88
CA LEU A 666 41.67 13.39 -14.58
C LEU A 666 41.72 12.75 -15.96
N GLU A 667 41.56 11.42 -16.04
CA GLU A 667 41.56 10.71 -17.32
C GLU A 667 40.43 11.24 -18.22
N ARG A 668 39.23 11.40 -17.67
CA ARG A 668 38.08 11.91 -18.41
C ARG A 668 38.29 13.31 -18.99
N ARG A 669 39.03 14.19 -18.30
CA ARG A 669 39.37 15.53 -18.80
C ARG A 669 40.45 15.49 -19.89
N ALA A 670 41.34 14.51 -19.85
CA ALA A 670 42.40 14.32 -20.83
C ALA A 670 41.90 13.66 -22.13
N LEU A 671 40.80 12.90 -22.05
CA LEU A 671 40.11 12.33 -23.22
C LEU A 671 39.42 13.44 -24.02
N THR A 672 39.74 13.54 -25.30
CA THR A 672 39.18 14.50 -26.27
C THR A 672 37.99 13.86 -27.00
N ASN A 673 37.04 14.64 -27.51
CA ASN A 673 35.81 14.13 -28.16
C ASN A 673 36.04 13.09 -29.29
N ASN A 674 37.21 13.07 -29.92
CA ASN A 674 37.56 12.13 -30.99
C ASN A 674 38.33 10.88 -30.51
N ASP A 675 38.91 10.90 -29.30
CA ASP A 675 39.66 9.77 -28.74
C ASP A 675 38.76 9.01 -27.75
N GLU A 676 38.16 7.94 -28.27
CA GLU A 676 37.61 6.79 -27.53
C GLU A 676 36.45 7.08 -26.56
N ARG A 677 35.25 6.65 -26.98
CA ARG A 677 34.00 6.57 -26.20
C ARG A 677 34.06 5.55 -25.04
N ARG A 678 35.23 5.30 -24.48
CA ARG A 678 35.49 4.23 -23.52
C ARG A 678 35.38 4.71 -22.08
N ILE A 679 35.13 3.75 -21.20
CA ILE A 679 35.20 3.92 -19.76
C ILE A 679 36.65 4.19 -19.32
N THR A 680 36.83 5.01 -18.28
CA THR A 680 38.17 5.32 -17.72
C THR A 680 38.80 4.10 -17.08
N ASN A 681 40.13 4.09 -16.96
CA ASN A 681 40.85 3.03 -16.27
C ASN A 681 40.39 2.90 -14.81
N ALA A 682 40.16 4.02 -14.11
CA ALA A 682 39.66 4.01 -12.75
C ALA A 682 38.36 3.19 -12.60
N ARG A 683 37.42 3.36 -13.54
CA ARG A 683 36.16 2.61 -13.56
C ARG A 683 36.33 1.18 -14.06
N ARG A 684 37.16 0.95 -15.08
CA ARG A 684 37.47 -0.39 -15.59
C ARG A 684 38.04 -1.30 -14.50
N TYR A 685 38.89 -0.75 -13.65
CA TYR A 685 39.52 -1.47 -12.54
C TYR A 685 38.72 -1.38 -11.24
N MET A 686 37.54 -0.76 -11.21
CA MET A 686 36.81 -0.48 -9.95
C MET A 686 36.50 -1.75 -9.15
N THR A 687 36.12 -2.85 -9.82
CA THR A 687 35.89 -4.15 -9.14
C THR A 687 37.19 -4.68 -8.52
N ALA A 688 38.28 -4.75 -9.29
CA ALA A 688 39.58 -5.19 -8.78
C ALA A 688 40.10 -4.28 -7.66
N PHE A 689 39.86 -2.96 -7.77
CA PHE A 689 40.24 -1.95 -6.79
C PHE A 689 39.49 -2.13 -5.47
N SER A 690 38.21 -2.51 -5.51
CA SER A 690 37.49 -2.83 -4.28
C SER A 690 38.05 -4.06 -3.55
N GLN A 691 38.64 -5.02 -4.27
CA GLN A 691 39.17 -6.26 -3.69
C GLN A 691 40.63 -6.13 -3.25
N HIS A 692 41.44 -5.42 -4.04
CA HIS A 692 42.87 -5.22 -3.85
C HIS A 692 43.25 -3.75 -4.08
N PRO A 693 42.87 -2.83 -3.18
CA PRO A 693 42.97 -1.40 -3.41
C PRO A 693 44.40 -0.90 -3.61
N MET A 694 45.36 -1.30 -2.77
CA MET A 694 46.76 -0.88 -2.91
C MET A 694 47.38 -1.35 -4.23
N SER A 695 47.26 -2.65 -4.55
CA SER A 695 47.86 -3.24 -5.74
C SER A 695 47.20 -2.73 -7.02
N THR A 696 45.88 -2.58 -7.01
CA THR A 696 45.15 -2.05 -8.16
C THR A 696 45.37 -0.55 -8.32
N TRP A 697 45.53 0.21 -7.24
CA TRP A 697 45.87 1.62 -7.30
C TRP A 697 47.18 1.85 -8.06
N ARG A 698 48.19 1.01 -7.82
CA ARG A 698 49.46 1.06 -8.57
C ARG A 698 49.23 0.93 -10.08
N ILE A 699 48.41 -0.04 -10.49
CA ILE A 699 48.06 -0.27 -11.90
C ILE A 699 47.28 0.92 -12.46
N ILE A 700 46.31 1.47 -11.74
CA ILE A 700 45.55 2.64 -12.15
C ILE A 700 46.49 3.83 -12.35
N GLN A 701 47.40 4.07 -11.40
CA GLN A 701 48.35 5.17 -11.46
C GLN A 701 49.29 5.09 -12.68
N GLU A 702 49.79 3.90 -12.98
CA GLU A 702 50.61 3.66 -14.17
C GLU A 702 49.83 3.95 -15.47
N ASN A 703 48.55 3.57 -15.52
CA ASN A 703 47.69 3.83 -16.68
C ASN A 703 47.23 5.30 -16.79
N VAL A 704 47.19 6.04 -15.68
CA VAL A 704 46.77 7.44 -15.63
C VAL A 704 47.92 8.40 -16.01
N LEU A 705 49.18 7.98 -15.82
CA LEU A 705 50.37 8.79 -16.07
C LEU A 705 50.46 9.42 -17.49
N PRO A 706 50.12 8.72 -18.60
CA PRO A 706 50.10 9.34 -19.93
C PRO A 706 49.10 10.51 -20.03
N TYR A 707 47.96 10.40 -19.33
CA TYR A 707 46.92 11.45 -19.31
C TYR A 707 47.35 12.66 -18.49
N GLN A 708 48.08 12.45 -17.40
CA GLN A 708 48.71 13.54 -16.64
C GLN A 708 49.66 14.35 -17.53
N THR A 709 50.43 13.66 -18.37
CA THR A 709 51.34 14.29 -19.35
C THR A 709 50.55 15.08 -20.39
N LYS A 710 49.46 14.51 -20.93
CA LYS A 710 48.59 15.16 -21.91
C LYS A 710 47.92 16.43 -21.37
N LEU A 711 47.60 16.49 -20.08
CA LEU A 711 46.96 17.65 -19.44
C LEU A 711 47.90 18.83 -19.17
N GLY A 712 49.22 18.63 -19.16
CA GLY A 712 50.19 19.69 -18.90
C GLY A 712 49.91 20.45 -17.60
N SER A 713 49.89 21.78 -17.66
CA SER A 713 49.60 22.66 -16.51
C SER A 713 48.22 22.44 -15.88
N ASN A 714 47.24 21.92 -16.63
CA ASN A 714 45.92 21.57 -16.07
C ASN A 714 45.96 20.39 -15.10
N ASN A 715 47.04 19.59 -15.09
CA ASN A 715 47.22 18.46 -14.18
C ASN A 715 47.52 18.90 -12.73
N ILE A 716 48.03 20.13 -12.53
CA ILE A 716 48.50 20.62 -11.22
C ILE A 716 47.40 20.50 -10.14
N ARG A 717 46.15 20.77 -10.50
CA ARG A 717 45.02 20.64 -9.57
C ARG A 717 44.81 19.19 -9.11
N TYR A 718 44.91 18.23 -10.01
CA TYR A 718 44.70 16.82 -9.70
C TYR A 718 45.87 16.25 -8.88
N ASP A 719 47.10 16.64 -9.21
CA ASP A 719 48.28 16.26 -8.43
C ASP A 719 48.18 16.73 -6.98
N ARG A 720 47.75 17.98 -6.76
CA ARG A 720 47.53 18.52 -5.40
C ARG A 720 46.45 17.76 -4.65
N LEU A 721 45.39 17.30 -5.33
CA LEU A 721 44.36 16.49 -4.70
C LEU A 721 44.87 15.08 -4.36
N PHE A 722 45.67 14.46 -5.22
CA PHE A 722 46.34 13.19 -4.88
C PHE A 722 47.24 13.35 -3.65
N ASP A 723 48.03 14.42 -3.61
CA ASP A 723 48.92 14.74 -2.49
C ASP A 723 48.13 15.00 -1.19
N GLU A 724 47.04 15.78 -1.26
CA GLU A 724 46.12 16.04 -0.15
C GLU A 724 45.54 14.74 0.41
N ILE A 725 44.96 13.90 -0.44
CA ILE A 725 44.27 12.67 -0.02
C ILE A 725 45.26 11.63 0.48
N ALA A 726 46.38 11.43 -0.21
CA ALA A 726 47.39 10.46 0.18
C ALA A 726 48.03 10.80 1.54
N GLY A 727 48.20 12.10 1.85
CA GLY A 727 48.71 12.55 3.14
C GLY A 727 47.75 12.32 4.32
N GLN A 728 46.51 11.87 4.07
CA GLN A 728 45.51 11.56 5.10
C GLN A 728 45.48 10.08 5.49
N PHE A 729 46.16 9.21 4.74
CA PHE A 729 46.25 7.80 5.07
C PHE A 729 47.21 7.57 6.24
N ASP A 730 46.81 6.71 7.18
CA ASP A 730 47.79 5.93 7.92
C ASP A 730 48.42 4.92 6.95
N GLU A 731 49.74 4.75 7.03
CA GLU A 731 50.48 3.81 6.17
C GLU A 731 49.97 2.37 6.36
N ALA A 732 49.60 2.01 7.58
CA ALA A 732 49.07 0.68 7.88
C ALA A 732 47.71 0.41 7.20
N ASP A 733 46.95 1.45 6.88
CA ASP A 733 45.63 1.36 6.25
C ASP A 733 45.70 1.30 4.72
N PHE A 734 46.86 1.65 4.13
CA PHE A 734 47.11 1.55 2.70
C PHE A 734 47.59 0.14 2.30
N ASP A 735 46.68 -0.81 2.43
CA ASP A 735 46.92 -2.24 2.19
C ASP A 735 45.96 -2.82 1.12
N ASP A 736 46.01 -4.12 0.88
CA ASP A 736 45.11 -4.83 -0.05
C ASP A 736 43.89 -5.45 0.66
N LYS A 737 43.55 -5.05 1.89
CA LYS A 737 42.29 -5.50 2.50
C LYS A 737 41.11 -4.99 1.66
N PRO A 738 40.08 -5.81 1.39
CA PRO A 738 38.93 -5.36 0.61
C PRO A 738 38.29 -4.07 1.17
N LEU A 739 37.81 -3.23 0.27
CA LEU A 739 37.05 -2.02 0.60
C LEU A 739 35.58 -2.39 0.82
N ASN A 740 34.96 -1.75 1.81
CA ASN A 740 33.51 -1.75 1.94
C ASN A 740 32.90 -0.59 1.12
N GLY A 741 31.58 -0.60 0.94
CA GLY A 741 30.88 0.35 0.08
C GLY A 741 31.15 1.84 0.34
N LYS A 742 31.68 2.25 1.51
CA LYS A 742 32.01 3.66 1.79
C LYS A 742 32.95 4.27 0.75
N TYR A 743 33.79 3.47 0.09
CA TYR A 743 34.64 3.97 -0.98
C TYR A 743 33.84 4.55 -2.15
N LEU A 744 32.65 4.02 -2.43
CA LEU A 744 31.78 4.56 -3.48
C LEU A 744 31.25 5.95 -3.11
N ILE A 745 30.94 6.17 -1.83
CA ILE A 745 30.49 7.49 -1.34
C ILE A 745 31.65 8.49 -1.37
N GLY A 746 32.85 8.10 -0.95
CA GLY A 746 34.05 8.92 -1.09
C GLY A 746 34.34 9.28 -2.55
N TYR A 747 34.14 8.32 -3.45
CA TYR A 747 34.25 8.52 -4.89
C TYR A 747 33.23 9.55 -5.41
N TYR A 748 31.93 9.40 -5.11
CA TYR A 748 30.89 10.32 -5.55
C TYR A 748 31.05 11.74 -4.96
N ASN A 749 31.35 11.84 -3.66
CA ASN A 749 31.51 13.15 -3.00
C ASN A 749 32.70 13.93 -3.57
N GLN A 750 33.83 13.25 -3.82
CA GLN A 750 35.00 13.89 -4.44
C GLN A 750 34.72 14.31 -5.88
N ARG A 751 33.92 13.55 -6.63
CA ARG A 751 33.50 13.94 -7.97
C ARG A 751 32.64 15.19 -7.96
N TYR A 752 31.63 15.21 -7.10
CA TYR A 752 30.77 16.36 -6.90
C TYR A 752 31.56 17.63 -6.58
N ASP A 753 32.50 17.55 -5.63
CA ASP A 753 33.37 18.67 -5.21
C ASP A 753 34.17 19.23 -6.39
N ILE A 754 34.72 18.35 -7.25
CA ILE A 754 35.52 18.78 -8.40
C ILE A 754 34.64 19.48 -9.44
N TYR A 755 33.45 18.93 -9.75
CA TYR A 755 32.52 19.49 -10.73
C TYR A 755 31.98 20.87 -10.30
N THR A 756 31.61 21.05 -9.04
CA THR A 756 31.06 22.32 -8.54
C THR A 756 32.11 23.41 -8.43
N LYS A 757 33.33 23.09 -7.94
CA LYS A 757 34.45 24.05 -7.88
C LYS A 757 35.04 24.43 -9.24
N ALA A 758 34.70 23.73 -10.32
CA ALA A 758 35.06 24.17 -11.67
C ALA A 758 34.27 25.42 -12.12
N ASN A 759 33.11 25.69 -11.49
CA ASN A 759 32.23 26.81 -11.83
C ASN A 759 32.41 28.04 -10.92
N ASN A 760 32.96 27.88 -9.71
CA ASN A 760 33.24 28.99 -8.80
C ASN A 760 34.71 29.39 -8.86
N LYS A 761 35.03 30.45 -9.61
CA LYS A 761 36.34 31.12 -9.53
C LYS A 761 36.42 31.92 -8.23
N GLY A 762 36.96 31.31 -7.19
CA GLY A 762 37.38 32.03 -5.99
C GLY A 762 37.00 31.30 -4.73
N GLU A 763 37.94 30.52 -4.17
CA GLU A 763 37.91 30.26 -2.74
C GLU A 763 39.33 30.01 -2.21
N LYS A 764 39.61 30.63 -1.06
CA LYS A 764 40.87 30.56 -0.32
C LYS A 764 41.03 29.16 0.28
N ILE A 765 42.24 28.63 0.16
CA ILE A 765 42.66 27.36 0.77
C ILE A 765 42.59 27.53 2.29
N VAL A 766 41.61 26.89 2.94
CA VAL A 766 41.57 26.75 4.40
C VAL A 766 42.76 25.88 4.82
N GLN A 767 43.53 26.38 5.80
CA GLN A 767 44.67 25.66 6.38
C GLN A 767 44.19 24.35 7.01
N GLN A 768 44.53 23.22 6.37
CA GLN A 768 44.24 21.88 6.87
C GLN A 768 45.31 21.41 7.85
N LYS A 769 44.88 20.55 8.79
CA LYS A 769 45.71 19.86 9.77
C LYS A 769 46.77 19.01 9.04
N ASN A 770 48.02 19.48 9.05
CA ASN A 770 49.15 18.78 8.45
C ASN A 770 49.40 17.45 9.19
N MET A 771 49.04 16.31 8.60
CA MET A 771 49.73 15.06 8.94
C MET A 771 51.08 15.04 8.22
N LEU A 772 52.11 14.78 9.01
CA LEU A 772 53.52 14.87 8.62
C LEU A 772 53.92 13.60 7.85
N VAL A 773 54.79 13.74 6.85
CA VAL A 773 55.59 12.61 6.34
C VAL A 773 56.12 11.82 7.53
N ASN A 774 55.91 10.50 7.53
CA ASN A 774 56.42 9.66 8.61
C ASN A 774 57.95 9.58 8.48
N GLN A 775 58.59 10.52 9.17
CA GLN A 775 60.01 10.62 9.51
C GLN A 775 60.60 9.23 9.68
N ALA A 776 60.06 8.56 10.70
CA ALA A 776 60.58 7.35 11.33
C ALA A 776 60.38 6.05 10.54
N ASN A 777 59.70 6.09 9.40
CA ASN A 777 59.35 4.89 8.66
C ASN A 777 60.59 4.21 8.05
N THR A 778 60.66 2.88 8.15
CA THR A 778 61.73 2.05 7.58
C THR A 778 61.23 1.08 6.51
N ASP A 779 59.96 1.12 6.09
CA ASP A 779 59.44 0.30 4.98
C ASP A 779 60.15 0.69 3.67
N ARG A 780 60.86 -0.27 3.09
CA ARG A 780 61.60 -0.14 1.83
C ARG A 780 60.78 0.55 0.72
N ASN A 781 59.53 0.16 0.52
CA ASN A 781 58.70 0.68 -0.57
C ASN A 781 58.37 2.16 -0.31
N TYR A 782 57.96 2.48 0.92
CA TYR A 782 57.69 3.84 1.35
C TYR A 782 58.92 4.75 1.18
N LEU A 783 60.10 4.28 1.60
CA LEU A 783 61.37 5.01 1.47
C LEU A 783 61.74 5.28 0.01
N PHE A 784 61.65 4.29 -0.88
CA PHE A 784 61.84 4.50 -2.32
C PHE A 784 60.84 5.51 -2.89
N GLY A 785 59.60 5.49 -2.41
CA GLY A 785 58.58 6.49 -2.72
C GLY A 785 59.03 7.92 -2.35
N ARG A 786 59.49 8.11 -1.12
CA ARG A 786 60.00 9.41 -0.63
C ARG A 786 61.16 9.92 -1.49
N MET A 787 62.10 9.05 -1.86
CA MET A 787 63.23 9.41 -2.73
C MET A 787 62.74 9.90 -4.10
N LEU A 788 61.80 9.17 -4.71
CA LEU A 788 61.24 9.53 -6.00
C LEU A 788 60.52 10.89 -5.95
N ALA A 789 59.86 11.21 -4.83
CA ALA A 789 59.19 12.48 -4.63
C ALA A 789 60.15 13.66 -4.57
N ILE A 790 61.26 13.50 -3.84
CA ILE A 790 62.30 14.54 -3.75
C ILE A 790 62.90 14.80 -5.12
N ALA A 791 63.18 13.74 -5.89
CA ALA A 791 63.66 13.87 -7.27
C ALA A 791 62.67 14.63 -8.15
N ASP A 792 61.37 14.30 -8.06
CA ASP A 792 60.31 14.97 -8.82
C ASP A 792 60.21 16.46 -8.46
N VAL A 793 60.11 16.80 -7.18
CA VAL A 793 59.97 18.20 -6.72
C VAL A 793 61.21 19.03 -7.05
N LEU A 794 62.41 18.46 -6.87
CA LEU A 794 63.68 19.11 -7.19
C LEU A 794 63.75 19.48 -8.67
N GLU A 795 63.51 18.51 -9.56
CA GLU A 795 63.53 18.76 -11.00
C GLU A 795 62.42 19.74 -11.39
N LYS A 796 61.20 19.56 -10.86
CA LYS A 796 60.06 20.42 -11.18
C LYS A 796 60.30 21.88 -10.81
N ARG A 797 60.94 22.16 -9.68
CA ARG A 797 61.31 23.52 -9.26
C ARG A 797 62.20 24.20 -10.30
N VAL A 798 63.18 23.48 -10.83
CA VAL A 798 64.06 24.02 -11.87
C VAL A 798 63.30 24.22 -13.19
N LEU A 799 62.44 23.28 -13.59
CA LEU A 799 61.63 23.44 -14.81
C LEU A 799 60.70 24.66 -14.74
N ILE A 800 60.08 24.92 -13.57
CA ILE A 800 59.26 26.11 -13.35
C ILE A 800 60.09 27.39 -13.50
N ASN A 801 61.29 27.45 -12.91
CA ASN A 801 62.18 28.61 -13.03
C ASN A 801 62.65 28.87 -14.47
N GLN A 802 62.57 27.87 -15.35
CA GLN A 802 62.98 27.95 -16.75
C GLN A 802 61.80 28.07 -17.73
N ASP A 803 60.56 28.16 -17.23
CA ASP A 803 59.34 28.16 -18.03
C ASP A 803 59.21 26.93 -18.97
N GLU A 804 59.77 25.79 -18.57
CA GLU A 804 59.71 24.54 -19.33
C GLU A 804 58.49 23.69 -18.93
N GLU A 805 57.48 23.64 -19.80
CA GLU A 805 56.29 22.78 -19.63
C GLU A 805 56.54 21.33 -20.11
N ARG A 806 57.32 20.56 -19.34
CA ARG A 806 57.48 19.11 -19.56
C ARG A 806 57.42 18.30 -18.27
N THR A 807 57.27 16.98 -18.42
CA THR A 807 57.30 16.02 -17.31
C THR A 807 58.73 15.81 -16.80
N THR A 808 58.86 15.62 -15.48
CA THR A 808 60.13 15.30 -14.82
C THR A 808 60.57 13.88 -15.17
N ASN A 809 61.88 13.63 -15.10
CA ASN A 809 62.43 12.29 -15.27
C ASN A 809 61.89 11.33 -14.20
N ALA A 810 61.68 11.79 -12.96
CA ALA A 810 61.06 10.98 -11.91
C ALA A 810 59.68 10.43 -12.33
N ARG A 811 58.83 11.25 -12.95
CA ARG A 811 57.52 10.82 -13.47
C ARG A 811 57.66 9.96 -14.72
N ARG A 812 58.52 10.33 -15.67
CA ARG A 812 58.74 9.56 -16.91
C ARG A 812 59.22 8.14 -16.65
N TYR A 813 60.08 7.97 -15.64
CA TYR A 813 60.62 6.67 -15.24
C TYR A 813 59.82 5.99 -14.13
N MET A 814 58.68 6.53 -13.69
CA MET A 814 57.93 6.02 -12.54
C MET A 814 57.52 4.55 -12.68
N THR A 815 57.04 4.14 -13.87
CA THR A 815 56.71 2.74 -14.15
C THR A 815 57.94 1.84 -14.07
N ALA A 816 59.04 2.21 -14.74
CA ALA A 816 60.30 1.46 -14.69
C ALA A 816 60.87 1.41 -13.26
N PHE A 817 60.73 2.49 -12.49
CA PHE A 817 61.19 2.61 -11.11
C PHE A 817 60.41 1.68 -10.19
N SER A 818 59.11 1.52 -10.38
CA SER A 818 58.32 0.55 -9.63
C SER A 818 58.75 -0.90 -9.90
N GLN A 819 59.24 -1.20 -11.10
CA GLN A 819 59.65 -2.55 -11.50
C GLN A 819 61.08 -2.87 -11.09
N HIS A 820 61.99 -1.91 -11.27
CA HIS A 820 63.43 -2.00 -11.05
C HIS A 820 63.96 -0.73 -10.33
N PRO A 821 63.67 -0.58 -9.01
CA PRO A 821 63.89 0.68 -8.30
C PRO A 821 65.36 1.09 -8.17
N LYS A 822 66.29 0.15 -7.94
CA LYS A 822 67.72 0.47 -7.79
C LYS A 822 68.33 0.96 -9.09
N SER A 823 68.19 0.18 -10.16
CA SER A 823 68.76 0.48 -11.47
C SER A 823 68.13 1.75 -12.07
N THR A 824 66.81 1.91 -11.94
CA THR A 824 66.12 3.12 -12.40
C THR A 824 66.47 4.34 -11.55
N TRP A 825 66.65 4.19 -10.24
CA TRP A 825 67.14 5.27 -9.38
C TRP A 825 68.49 5.80 -9.85
N GLN A 826 69.42 4.94 -10.25
CA GLN A 826 70.74 5.36 -10.73
C GLN A 826 70.62 6.24 -11.99
N ILE A 827 69.68 5.90 -12.89
CA ILE A 827 69.38 6.70 -14.09
C ILE A 827 68.81 8.06 -13.69
N ILE A 828 67.79 8.06 -12.82
CA ILE A 828 67.17 9.30 -12.33
C ILE A 828 68.22 10.17 -11.63
N ARG A 829 69.00 9.61 -10.68
CA ARG A 829 70.04 10.30 -9.93
C ARG A 829 71.11 10.92 -10.82
N LYS A 830 71.52 10.22 -11.89
CA LYS A 830 72.46 10.76 -12.88
C LYS A 830 71.85 11.95 -13.62
N SER A 831 70.58 11.85 -14.02
CA SER A 831 69.86 12.94 -14.70
C SER A 831 69.64 14.17 -13.80
N LEU A 832 69.53 14.00 -12.47
CA LEU A 832 69.32 15.09 -11.52
C LEU A 832 70.51 16.06 -11.45
N ARG A 833 71.75 15.60 -11.73
CA ARG A 833 72.97 16.41 -11.55
C ARG A 833 72.91 17.78 -12.23
N SER A 834 72.34 17.86 -13.43
CA SER A 834 72.21 19.12 -14.18
C SER A 834 71.23 20.10 -13.53
N TYR A 835 70.18 19.60 -12.88
CA TYR A 835 69.21 20.42 -12.15
C TYR A 835 69.74 20.84 -10.78
N GLN A 836 70.49 19.96 -10.11
CA GLN A 836 71.13 20.26 -8.83
C GLN A 836 72.14 21.40 -8.93
N ALA A 837 72.94 21.42 -10.01
CA ALA A 837 73.85 22.53 -10.28
C ALA A 837 73.12 23.87 -10.42
N LYS A 838 71.91 23.87 -10.99
CA LYS A 838 71.07 25.07 -11.17
C LYS A 838 70.41 25.56 -9.87
N LEU A 839 70.27 24.71 -8.86
CA LEU A 839 69.65 25.06 -7.57
C LEU A 839 70.63 25.69 -6.56
N GLY A 840 71.94 25.61 -6.79
CA GLY A 840 72.95 26.19 -5.90
C GLY A 840 72.78 25.74 -4.44
N ALA A 841 72.78 26.70 -3.50
CA ALA A 841 72.66 26.43 -2.05
C ALA A 841 71.37 25.68 -1.67
N VAL A 842 70.28 25.85 -2.43
CA VAL A 842 69.00 25.16 -2.19
C VAL A 842 69.14 23.64 -2.37
N ASN A 843 70.09 23.17 -3.19
CA ASN A 843 70.35 21.74 -3.36
C ASN A 843 70.80 21.06 -2.05
N MET A 844 71.45 21.77 -1.13
CA MET A 844 71.88 21.21 0.16
C MET A 844 70.70 20.69 0.98
N TYR A 845 69.53 21.33 0.88
CA TYR A 845 68.31 20.87 1.54
C TYR A 845 67.85 19.51 1.00
N TYR A 846 67.81 19.35 -0.32
CA TYR A 846 67.38 18.10 -0.95
C TYR A 846 68.39 16.97 -0.74
N GLU A 847 69.69 17.25 -0.75
CA GLU A 847 70.73 16.25 -0.43
C GLU A 847 70.63 15.76 1.01
N LYS A 848 70.33 16.65 1.97
CA LYS A 848 70.07 16.24 3.36
C LYS A 848 68.89 15.29 3.46
N LEU A 849 67.81 15.54 2.72
CA LEU A 849 66.65 14.65 2.68
C LEU A 849 66.97 13.30 2.02
N PHE A 850 67.77 13.30 0.94
CA PHE A 850 68.22 12.04 0.35
C PHE A 850 69.06 11.21 1.31
N ASN A 851 70.02 11.83 2.01
CA ASN A 851 70.86 11.13 2.98
C ASN A 851 70.03 10.60 4.15
N GLU A 852 69.10 11.39 4.67
CA GLU A 852 68.16 10.99 5.74
C GLU A 852 67.34 9.75 5.36
N ILE A 853 66.95 9.62 4.09
CA ILE A 853 66.23 8.43 3.62
C ILE A 853 67.19 7.25 3.39
N ILE A 854 68.38 7.52 2.81
CA ILE A 854 69.38 6.48 2.54
C ILE A 854 69.82 5.77 3.82
N GLU A 855 70.03 6.53 4.90
CA GLU A 855 70.42 6.02 6.23
C GLU A 855 69.36 5.10 6.87
N ARG A 856 68.11 5.14 6.39
CA ARG A 856 67.00 4.34 6.93
C ARG A 856 66.77 3.02 6.22
N PHE A 857 67.39 2.77 5.08
CA PHE A 857 67.31 1.47 4.42
C PHE A 857 68.11 0.43 5.23
N GLY A 858 67.55 -0.77 5.38
CA GLY A 858 68.31 -1.93 5.85
C GLY A 858 69.36 -2.37 4.83
N GLU A 859 70.30 -3.21 5.25
CA GLU A 859 71.48 -3.63 4.46
C GLU A 859 71.11 -4.19 3.07
N ASP A 860 69.97 -4.87 2.95
CA ASP A 860 69.49 -5.49 1.70
C ASP A 860 68.35 -4.73 1.01
N ASP A 861 67.85 -3.63 1.56
CA ASP A 861 66.65 -2.98 1.01
C ASP A 861 66.90 -2.27 -0.32
N PHE A 862 68.13 -1.83 -0.59
CA PHE A 862 68.45 -1.09 -1.81
C PHE A 862 68.75 -2.02 -3.02
N ASN A 863 67.72 -2.75 -3.47
CA ASN A 863 67.78 -3.75 -4.56
C ASN A 863 66.72 -3.51 -5.66
N ASP A 864 66.70 -4.31 -6.73
CA ASP A 864 65.74 -4.20 -7.86
C ASP A 864 64.45 -5.05 -7.70
N LYS A 865 64.13 -5.56 -6.51
CA LYS A 865 62.81 -6.19 -6.27
C LYS A 865 61.72 -5.15 -6.49
N SER A 866 60.67 -5.51 -7.23
CA SER A 866 59.57 -4.60 -7.55
C SER A 866 58.94 -3.99 -6.29
N LEU A 867 58.48 -2.74 -6.41
CA LEU A 867 57.81 -2.00 -5.36
C LEU A 867 56.31 -2.33 -5.34
N ASN A 868 55.76 -2.51 -4.14
CA ASN A 868 54.30 -2.57 -3.94
C ASN A 868 53.70 -1.16 -3.85
N GLY A 869 52.37 -1.03 -3.79
CA GLY A 869 51.69 0.27 -3.84
C GLY A 869 52.08 1.27 -2.74
N LYS A 870 52.70 0.85 -1.62
CA LYS A 870 53.16 1.76 -0.56
C LYS A 870 54.16 2.81 -1.03
N TYR A 871 54.93 2.55 -2.10
CA TYR A 871 55.82 3.56 -2.66
C TYR A 871 55.06 4.80 -3.14
N LEU A 872 53.81 4.65 -3.58
CA LEU A 872 52.97 5.77 -3.98
C LEU A 872 52.57 6.64 -2.79
N ILE A 873 52.30 6.05 -1.63
CA ILE A 873 52.01 6.80 -0.40
C ILE A 873 53.24 7.55 0.10
N GLY A 874 54.41 6.91 0.10
CA GLY A 874 55.68 7.58 0.39
C GLY A 874 55.96 8.72 -0.59
N TYR A 875 55.65 8.50 -1.87
CA TYR A 875 55.81 9.49 -2.93
C TYR A 875 54.91 10.72 -2.73
N TYR A 876 53.59 10.51 -2.58
CA TYR A 876 52.64 11.61 -2.43
C TYR A 876 52.80 12.36 -1.10
N SER A 877 52.99 11.65 0.01
CA SER A 877 53.19 12.27 1.33
C SER A 877 54.41 13.18 1.35
N GLN A 878 55.53 12.69 0.79
CA GLN A 878 56.76 13.48 0.72
C GLN A 878 56.64 14.68 -0.21
N ARG A 879 55.92 14.53 -1.32
CA ARG A 879 55.63 15.62 -2.26
C ARG A 879 54.77 16.71 -1.61
N GLN A 880 53.73 16.32 -0.86
CA GLN A 880 52.86 17.22 -0.11
C GLN A 880 53.64 18.03 0.95
N ASP A 881 54.49 17.36 1.73
CA ASP A 881 55.34 18.01 2.75
C ASP A 881 56.28 19.06 2.13
N LEU A 882 56.91 18.73 1.00
CA LEU A 882 57.79 19.64 0.29
C LEU A 882 57.05 20.87 -0.27
N TYR A 883 55.86 20.69 -0.85
CA TYR A 883 55.05 21.80 -1.34
C TYR A 883 54.50 22.68 -0.21
N THR A 884 54.14 22.10 0.93
CA THR A 884 53.62 22.83 2.09
C THR A 884 54.71 23.65 2.77
N LYS A 885 55.92 23.10 2.91
CA LYS A 885 57.08 23.81 3.49
C LYS A 885 57.53 24.98 2.63
N ASN A 886 57.52 24.85 1.30
CA ASN A 886 57.89 25.93 0.39
C ASN A 886 56.95 27.15 0.48
N LYS A 887 55.64 26.96 0.67
CA LYS A 887 54.68 28.06 0.84
C LYS A 887 54.92 28.90 2.10
N LYS A 888 55.34 28.27 3.20
CA LYS A 888 55.64 28.99 4.45
C LYS A 888 56.88 29.88 4.34
N THR A 889 57.80 29.54 3.46
CA THR A 889 59.00 30.35 3.18
C THR A 889 58.67 31.54 2.27
N GLU A 890 57.74 31.38 1.31
CA GLU A 890 57.31 32.47 0.39
C GLU A 890 56.31 33.47 1.01
N GLU A 891 55.63 33.15 2.11
CA GLU A 891 54.77 34.09 2.86
C GLU A 891 55.52 34.86 3.98
N GLN A 892 56.80 34.55 4.21
CA GLN A 892 57.66 35.20 5.22
C GLN A 892 58.75 36.12 4.64
N ASP A 893 58.88 36.14 3.31
CA ASP A 893 59.65 37.13 2.53
C ASP A 893 58.69 38.14 1.87
#